data_AF-A0A101S277-F1
#
_entry.id   AF-A0A101S277-F1
#
_cell.length_a   1.000
_cell.length_b   1.000
_cell.length_c   1.000
_cell.angle_alpha   90.00
_cell.angle_beta   90.00
_cell.angle_gamma   90.00
#
_symmetry.space_group_name_H-M   'P 1'
#
loop_
_entity.id
_entity.type
_entity.pdbx_description
1 polymer ?
#
loop_
_entity_poly.entity_id
_entity_poly.type
_entity_poly.pdbx_seq_one_letter_code
_entity_poly.pdbx_strand_id
1 'polypeptide(L)'
;MNRDFGKGNADLSTAPPEFSSLAADTGIRFQLAARDPSCKPTNGITRTHTETTSFDIFNTDDVKSAATGGADPWPRDTYLNIWVCPALDGQGGRGTFPSAPAARDGVIVNYTVFGPGVPPYDLGRITVHEVGHYFQLFHVFQGGCADNDQCGDTPPQADPNFGTPTFPHVSCQGAPHGDMFVNHMDYTNDSTKVMFTVDQAARIQATLTGPRSYLLASDGLVPPYATNAGSLWSADTPRDTAVEPDPLTEPMWQSEDIWVRNQNDGRITQQHQNPVHRPAGSQPNYVYVRVRNAACGTPAAGTVKLYWAKASSALAWPDPWDGSITAPALMGGLIGTQPTGSVPGRGSSVLEFPWSPPDPADYSMFGGDQNHFCLLSRIETAATPPYGMTFPETSNLYDNVKNNNKIVWKNVEVATSNHFDLPGFATLGNPQPIEREVLFAVRAPSLAGKDPWGHVELEVPNELADKLREAQLDLTVASFEKDTLLIHKLDTPIGPVTVDSGQYYTLGVRITADTEAPLFGLFLIDIEQYERRDQKNVLVGGQRVAFKVLPPKQGDKQVPLGRWWHSHEEDRTDMQMFRPEGYEFPVSHGRWGLELLPDHTAVVFDIGATDGVDRVDGYWWTDHDDRVLIGLGDPERGDFVLHVHAADEESLSLRRTRIVLEE
;
A
#
# COMPACT_ATOMS: atom_id res chain seq x y z
N MET A 1 -0.69 -18.23 11.52
CA MET A 1 -1.50 -17.04 11.12
C MET A 1 -0.66 -15.78 10.94
N ASN A 2 -0.39 -14.94 11.96
CA ASN A 2 0.34 -13.66 11.75
C ASN A 2 1.73 -13.83 11.13
N ARG A 3 2.41 -14.95 11.41
CA ARG A 3 3.69 -15.29 10.76
C ARG A 3 3.47 -15.65 9.29
N ASP A 4 2.57 -16.59 9.00
CA ASP A 4 2.32 -17.08 7.64
C ASP A 4 1.74 -16.00 6.70
N PHE A 5 0.71 -15.25 7.13
CA PHE A 5 0.15 -14.13 6.35
C PHE A 5 1.12 -12.94 6.27
N GLY A 6 2.09 -12.86 7.18
CA GLY A 6 3.07 -11.78 7.23
C GLY A 6 4.43 -12.11 6.63
N LYS A 7 4.59 -13.24 5.94
CA LYS A 7 5.89 -13.76 5.46
C LYS A 7 6.98 -13.80 6.56
N GLY A 8 6.57 -13.95 7.81
CA GLY A 8 7.43 -13.92 9.00
C GLY A 8 7.69 -15.30 9.60
N ASN A 9 7.28 -16.37 8.91
CA ASN A 9 7.52 -17.75 9.30
C ASN A 9 8.94 -18.19 8.92
N ALA A 10 9.72 -18.62 9.91
CA ALA A 10 11.14 -18.97 9.72
C ALA A 10 11.36 -20.15 8.76
N ASP A 11 10.39 -21.06 8.70
CA ASP A 11 10.39 -22.23 7.82
C ASP A 11 10.06 -21.92 6.36
N LEU A 12 9.80 -20.65 6.00
CA LEU A 12 9.81 -20.23 4.59
C LEU A 12 11.13 -20.60 3.90
N SER A 13 12.23 -20.63 4.66
CA SER A 13 13.55 -21.07 4.19
C SER A 13 13.63 -22.53 3.72
N THR A 14 12.59 -23.34 3.95
CA THR A 14 12.51 -24.72 3.44
C THR A 14 11.88 -24.80 2.05
N ALA A 15 11.25 -23.72 1.57
CA ALA A 15 10.71 -23.67 0.22
C ALA A 15 11.84 -23.75 -0.82
N PRO A 16 11.64 -24.45 -1.96
CA PRO A 16 12.55 -24.38 -3.09
C PRO A 16 12.83 -22.91 -3.50
N PRO A 17 14.09 -22.54 -3.80
CA PRO A 17 14.44 -21.18 -4.16
C PRO A 17 13.54 -20.57 -5.25
N GLU A 18 13.19 -21.38 -6.25
CA GLU A 18 12.36 -21.02 -7.39
C GLU A 18 10.92 -20.61 -7.01
N PHE A 19 10.41 -21.12 -5.89
CA PHE A 19 9.11 -20.69 -5.34
C PHE A 19 9.26 -19.63 -4.26
N SER A 20 10.33 -19.67 -3.47
CA SER A 20 10.53 -18.74 -2.34
C SER A 20 10.55 -17.26 -2.77
N SER A 21 10.98 -16.99 -4.00
CA SER A 21 10.96 -15.65 -4.59
C SER A 21 9.55 -15.11 -4.81
N LEU A 22 8.55 -15.98 -4.97
CA LEU A 22 7.15 -15.63 -5.17
C LEU A 22 6.39 -15.40 -3.86
N ALA A 23 7.02 -15.71 -2.71
CA ALA A 23 6.36 -15.60 -1.41
C ALA A 23 6.06 -14.14 -1.04
N ALA A 24 4.84 -13.88 -0.55
CA ALA A 24 4.34 -12.54 -0.26
C ALA A 24 4.00 -12.32 1.23
N ASP A 25 4.25 -11.11 1.72
CA ASP A 25 3.50 -10.59 2.87
C ASP A 25 2.14 -10.14 2.34
N THR A 26 1.06 -10.69 2.87
CA THR A 26 -0.28 -10.39 2.38
C THR A 26 -0.80 -9.05 2.86
N GLY A 27 -0.08 -8.34 3.74
CA GLY A 27 -0.47 -7.03 4.28
C GLY A 27 -1.57 -7.07 5.34
N ILE A 28 -1.98 -8.25 5.81
CA ILE A 28 -3.02 -8.40 6.84
C ILE A 28 -2.44 -8.98 8.13
N ARG A 29 -3.00 -8.56 9.27
CA ARG A 29 -2.68 -9.10 10.59
C ARG A 29 -3.96 -9.36 11.36
N PHE A 30 -3.89 -10.31 12.28
CA PHE A 30 -4.99 -10.79 13.08
C PHE A 30 -4.71 -10.51 14.55
N GLN A 31 -5.74 -10.08 15.27
CA GLN A 31 -5.69 -9.89 16.70
C GLN A 31 -7.03 -10.30 17.30
N LEU A 32 -7.00 -10.88 18.51
CA LEU A 32 -8.20 -11.21 19.25
C LEU A 32 -8.94 -9.92 19.63
N ALA A 33 -10.25 -9.92 19.47
CA ALA A 33 -11.08 -8.79 19.81
C ALA A 33 -10.91 -8.37 21.29
N ALA A 34 -10.82 -7.07 21.52
CA ALA A 34 -10.82 -6.46 22.86
C ALA A 34 -12.24 -6.06 23.31
N ARG A 35 -13.18 -6.01 22.36
CA ARG A 35 -14.58 -5.63 22.54
C ARG A 35 -15.49 -6.69 21.93
N ASP A 36 -16.55 -7.07 22.66
CA ASP A 36 -17.58 -7.99 22.16
C ASP A 36 -18.73 -7.26 21.43
N PRO A 37 -19.67 -7.96 20.76
CA PRO A 37 -20.82 -7.35 20.11
C PRO A 37 -21.80 -6.66 21.06
N SER A 38 -21.65 -6.82 22.37
CA SER A 38 -22.39 -6.10 23.40
C SER A 38 -21.59 -4.92 23.97
N CYS A 39 -20.40 -4.63 23.43
CA CYS A 39 -19.46 -3.59 23.85
C CYS A 39 -18.98 -3.77 25.29
N LYS A 40 -18.77 -5.03 25.69
CA LYS A 40 -18.09 -5.40 26.92
C LYS A 40 -16.64 -5.77 26.60
N PRO A 41 -15.71 -5.57 27.57
CA PRO A 41 -14.36 -6.09 27.44
C PRO A 41 -14.39 -7.59 27.20
N THR A 42 -13.58 -8.05 26.25
CA THR A 42 -13.41 -9.47 25.96
C THR A 42 -11.96 -9.76 25.64
N ASN A 43 -11.58 -11.02 25.76
CA ASN A 43 -10.30 -11.53 25.27
C ASN A 43 -10.44 -12.15 23.86
N GLY A 44 -11.60 -11.99 23.21
CA GLY A 44 -11.90 -12.51 21.88
C GLY A 44 -12.16 -14.01 21.84
N ILE A 45 -12.32 -14.68 22.99
CA ILE A 45 -12.54 -16.13 23.07
C ILE A 45 -13.84 -16.42 23.84
N THR A 46 -14.79 -17.04 23.16
CA THR A 46 -15.99 -17.63 23.79
C THR A 46 -15.79 -19.13 24.00
N ARG A 47 -16.45 -19.70 25.02
CA ARG A 47 -16.42 -21.14 25.31
C ARG A 47 -17.84 -21.64 25.56
N THR A 48 -18.31 -22.55 24.71
CA THR A 48 -19.66 -23.10 24.79
C THR A 48 -19.58 -24.60 25.08
N HIS A 49 -20.21 -25.04 26.17
CA HIS A 49 -20.36 -26.47 26.46
C HIS A 49 -21.38 -27.08 25.49
N THR A 50 -21.10 -28.28 24.99
CA THR A 50 -21.98 -29.02 24.07
C THR A 50 -22.03 -30.49 24.42
N GLU A 51 -23.17 -31.13 24.15
CA GLU A 51 -23.34 -32.59 24.22
C GLU A 51 -23.02 -33.25 22.86
N THR A 52 -22.85 -32.46 21.80
CA THR A 52 -22.47 -32.96 20.47
C THR A 52 -21.04 -33.50 20.51
N THR A 53 -20.90 -34.80 20.28
CA THR A 53 -19.59 -35.48 20.31
C THR A 53 -18.73 -35.19 19.09
N SER A 54 -19.35 -34.87 17.95
CA SER A 54 -18.67 -34.54 16.69
C SER A 54 -19.62 -33.78 15.75
N PHE A 55 -19.14 -32.72 15.12
CA PHE A 55 -19.85 -31.95 14.10
C PHE A 55 -19.44 -32.39 12.68
N ASP A 56 -20.40 -32.42 11.75
CA ASP A 56 -20.13 -32.59 10.32
C ASP A 56 -19.86 -31.22 9.68
N ILE A 57 -18.59 -30.81 9.69
CA ILE A 57 -18.19 -29.45 9.32
C ILE A 57 -18.28 -29.20 7.81
N PHE A 58 -18.30 -30.24 6.98
CA PHE A 58 -18.47 -30.12 5.53
C PHE A 58 -19.93 -30.00 5.08
N ASN A 59 -20.90 -30.54 5.83
CA ASN A 59 -22.28 -30.62 5.35
C ASN A 59 -23.29 -29.78 6.14
N THR A 60 -23.14 -29.60 7.47
CA THR A 60 -24.28 -29.10 8.29
C THR A 60 -24.09 -27.73 8.93
N ASP A 61 -22.87 -27.16 8.99
CA ASP A 61 -22.57 -25.87 9.65
C ASP A 61 -23.10 -25.76 11.11
N ASP A 62 -23.49 -26.87 11.74
CA ASP A 62 -24.22 -26.91 13.03
C ASP A 62 -23.43 -26.26 14.18
N VAL A 63 -22.10 -26.26 14.10
CA VAL A 63 -21.24 -25.61 15.09
C VAL A 63 -21.45 -24.07 15.14
N LYS A 64 -22.00 -23.48 14.07
CA LYS A 64 -22.23 -22.03 13.96
C LYS A 64 -23.56 -21.57 14.55
N SER A 65 -24.29 -22.44 15.25
CA SER A 65 -25.58 -22.10 15.85
C SER A 65 -25.75 -22.70 17.24
N ALA A 66 -26.17 -21.88 18.20
CA ALA A 66 -26.47 -22.32 19.56
C ALA A 66 -27.64 -23.33 19.59
N ALA A 67 -28.60 -23.21 18.66
CA ALA A 67 -29.75 -24.09 18.55
C ALA A 67 -29.39 -25.54 18.16
N THR A 68 -28.21 -25.73 17.58
CA THR A 68 -27.66 -27.01 17.11
C THR A 68 -26.49 -27.50 17.97
N GLY A 69 -26.35 -26.93 19.18
CA GLY A 69 -25.29 -27.28 20.13
C GLY A 69 -23.93 -26.61 19.85
N GLY A 70 -23.88 -25.68 18.90
CA GLY A 70 -22.72 -24.86 18.58
C GLY A 70 -22.76 -23.48 19.27
N ALA A 71 -22.25 -22.46 18.59
CA ALA A 71 -22.26 -21.07 19.05
C ALA A 71 -22.62 -20.11 17.91
N ASP A 72 -23.54 -19.18 18.16
CA ASP A 72 -23.93 -18.17 17.18
C ASP A 72 -22.75 -17.24 16.83
N PRO A 73 -22.63 -16.79 15.57
CA PRO A 73 -21.55 -15.88 15.15
C PRO A 73 -21.65 -14.51 15.81
N TRP A 74 -20.49 -13.88 16.02
CA TRP A 74 -20.42 -12.44 16.16
C TRP A 74 -20.65 -11.77 14.79
N PRO A 75 -21.09 -10.49 14.75
CA PRO A 75 -21.40 -9.80 13.50
C PRO A 75 -20.24 -9.84 12.51
N ARG A 76 -20.47 -10.44 11.33
CA ARG A 76 -19.41 -10.65 10.33
C ARG A 76 -18.80 -9.36 9.80
N ASP A 77 -19.55 -8.26 9.89
CA ASP A 77 -19.15 -6.93 9.47
C ASP A 77 -18.07 -6.31 10.36
N THR A 78 -17.83 -6.91 11.53
CA THR A 78 -16.85 -6.44 12.51
C THR A 78 -15.82 -7.53 12.87
N TYR A 79 -16.17 -8.82 12.76
CA TYR A 79 -15.33 -9.93 13.24
C TYR A 79 -15.16 -11.03 12.18
N LEU A 80 -13.93 -11.54 12.06
CA LEU A 80 -13.69 -12.89 11.53
C LEU A 80 -14.03 -13.91 12.63
N ASN A 81 -15.06 -14.72 12.40
CA ASN A 81 -15.43 -15.80 13.31
C ASN A 81 -14.62 -17.08 12.99
N ILE A 82 -14.00 -17.67 14.02
CA ILE A 82 -13.33 -18.97 13.93
C ILE A 82 -13.92 -19.89 15.00
N TRP A 83 -14.59 -20.95 14.57
CA TRP A 83 -15.13 -21.99 15.46
C TRP A 83 -14.13 -23.13 15.59
N VAL A 84 -13.90 -23.57 16.82
CA VAL A 84 -13.03 -24.71 17.14
C VAL A 84 -13.88 -25.77 17.81
N CYS A 85 -14.00 -26.95 17.22
CA CYS A 85 -14.92 -27.99 17.69
C CYS A 85 -14.39 -29.42 17.45
N PRO A 86 -14.97 -30.44 18.11
CA PRO A 86 -14.79 -31.82 17.66
C PRO A 86 -15.47 -32.01 16.31
N ALA A 87 -14.70 -32.32 15.27
CA ALA A 87 -15.23 -32.63 13.95
C ALA A 87 -15.20 -34.16 13.68
N LEU A 88 -15.98 -34.61 12.70
CA LEU A 88 -15.90 -35.99 12.21
C LEU A 88 -14.49 -36.35 11.73
N ASP A 89 -14.15 -37.64 11.84
CA ASP A 89 -12.85 -38.17 11.43
C ASP A 89 -12.51 -37.77 9.98
N GLY A 90 -11.29 -37.28 9.78
CA GLY A 90 -10.81 -36.81 8.47
C GLY A 90 -11.23 -35.39 8.09
N GLN A 91 -12.05 -34.69 8.89
CA GLN A 91 -12.41 -33.30 8.64
C GLN A 91 -11.54 -32.35 9.48
N GLY A 92 -10.54 -31.72 8.85
CA GLY A 92 -9.56 -30.85 9.52
C GLY A 92 -10.02 -29.39 9.68
N GLY A 93 -10.61 -28.81 8.64
CA GLY A 93 -11.09 -27.43 8.65
C GLY A 93 -11.97 -27.13 7.45
N ARG A 94 -12.67 -26.00 7.50
CA ARG A 94 -13.46 -25.44 6.39
C ARG A 94 -13.62 -23.93 6.51
N GLY A 95 -13.16 -23.19 5.51
CA GLY A 95 -13.39 -21.76 5.31
C GLY A 95 -14.54 -21.48 4.36
N THR A 96 -15.25 -20.38 4.58
CA THR A 96 -16.29 -19.92 3.66
C THR A 96 -15.78 -18.85 2.70
N PHE A 97 -16.16 -18.92 1.42
CA PHE A 97 -15.95 -17.81 0.50
C PHE A 97 -16.79 -16.55 0.87
N PRO A 98 -16.37 -15.33 0.47
CA PRO A 98 -17.07 -14.07 0.73
C PRO A 98 -18.58 -14.04 0.45
N SER A 99 -19.05 -14.83 -0.51
CA SER A 99 -20.47 -14.96 -0.88
C SER A 99 -21.33 -15.71 0.14
N ALA A 100 -20.73 -16.29 1.18
CA ALA A 100 -21.46 -17.05 2.20
C ALA A 100 -22.50 -16.18 2.95
N PRO A 101 -23.65 -16.75 3.35
CA PRO A 101 -24.62 -16.04 4.18
C PRO A 101 -24.01 -15.60 5.52
N ALA A 102 -24.45 -14.45 6.04
CA ALA A 102 -23.87 -13.86 7.24
C ALA A 102 -23.87 -14.78 8.48
N ALA A 103 -24.93 -15.57 8.66
CA ALA A 103 -25.05 -16.53 9.76
C ALA A 103 -24.07 -17.71 9.66
N ARG A 104 -23.42 -17.91 8.51
CA ARG A 104 -22.51 -19.02 8.24
C ARG A 104 -21.09 -18.58 7.88
N ASP A 105 -20.84 -17.27 7.76
CA ASP A 105 -19.55 -16.72 7.33
C ASP A 105 -18.46 -16.92 8.40
N GLY A 106 -17.29 -17.40 7.98
CA GLY A 106 -16.12 -17.61 8.82
C GLY A 106 -15.45 -18.97 8.60
N VAL A 107 -14.70 -19.42 9.59
CA VAL A 107 -13.85 -20.62 9.50
C VAL A 107 -14.21 -21.61 10.61
N ILE A 108 -14.31 -22.89 10.28
CA ILE A 108 -14.41 -23.98 11.26
C ILE A 108 -13.10 -24.75 11.24
N VAL A 109 -12.56 -25.08 12.41
CA VAL A 109 -11.34 -25.90 12.56
C VAL A 109 -11.57 -27.00 13.58
N ASN A 110 -11.13 -28.21 13.26
CA ASN A 110 -11.11 -29.30 14.22
C ASN A 110 -10.11 -29.00 15.34
N TYR A 111 -10.53 -29.17 16.59
CA TYR A 111 -9.70 -28.83 17.76
C TYR A 111 -8.35 -29.57 17.80
N THR A 112 -8.24 -30.72 17.14
CA THR A 112 -6.99 -31.51 17.09
C THR A 112 -5.90 -30.88 16.21
N VAL A 113 -6.27 -29.98 15.30
CA VAL A 113 -5.37 -29.29 14.36
C VAL A 113 -5.40 -27.76 14.50
N PHE A 114 -6.00 -27.26 15.60
CA PHE A 114 -6.06 -25.83 15.90
C PHE A 114 -4.93 -25.41 16.84
N GLY A 115 -4.00 -24.58 16.35
CA GLY A 115 -2.78 -24.21 17.08
C GLY A 115 -1.71 -25.31 16.99
N PRO A 116 -0.72 -25.36 17.91
CA PRO A 116 0.24 -26.45 17.91
C PRO A 116 -0.44 -27.76 18.29
N GLY A 117 -0.65 -28.62 17.29
CA GLY A 117 -1.36 -29.90 17.37
C GLY A 117 -0.41 -31.10 17.49
N VAL A 118 -0.78 -32.20 16.82
CA VAL A 118 0.07 -33.41 16.69
C VAL A 118 0.51 -33.57 15.23
N PRO A 119 1.79 -33.85 14.95
CA PRO A 119 2.25 -34.07 13.59
C PRO A 119 1.38 -35.09 12.86
N PRO A 120 1.08 -34.89 11.56
CA PRO A 120 1.71 -33.92 10.66
C PRO A 120 0.98 -32.56 10.51
N TYR A 121 -0.03 -32.29 11.35
CA TYR A 121 -0.85 -31.07 11.28
C TYR A 121 -0.78 -30.29 12.61
N ASP A 122 0.44 -29.91 12.99
CA ASP A 122 0.78 -29.35 14.30
C ASP A 122 1.33 -27.93 14.28
N LEU A 123 1.27 -27.22 13.15
CA LEU A 123 1.75 -25.83 13.06
C LEU A 123 0.59 -24.84 12.89
N GLY A 124 -0.66 -25.32 12.91
CA GLY A 124 -1.87 -24.53 12.78
C GLY A 124 -2.12 -24.05 11.34
N ARG A 125 -1.55 -24.72 10.34
CA ARG A 125 -1.64 -24.28 8.93
C ARG A 125 -2.92 -24.72 8.24
N ILE A 126 -3.67 -25.65 8.82
CA ILE A 126 -5.09 -25.85 8.48
C ILE A 126 -5.85 -24.54 8.66
N THR A 127 -5.73 -23.87 9.81
CA THR A 127 -6.38 -22.56 10.01
C THR A 127 -5.92 -21.52 8.99
N VAL A 128 -4.64 -21.51 8.62
CA VAL A 128 -4.10 -20.58 7.61
C VAL A 128 -4.74 -20.84 6.24
N HIS A 129 -4.82 -22.10 5.82
CA HIS A 129 -5.48 -22.54 4.59
C HIS A 129 -6.95 -22.10 4.54
N GLU A 130 -7.72 -22.39 5.60
CA GLU A 130 -9.14 -22.04 5.63
C GLU A 130 -9.39 -20.53 5.65
N VAL A 131 -8.51 -19.76 6.28
CA VAL A 131 -8.57 -18.30 6.23
C VAL A 131 -8.16 -17.77 4.84
N GLY A 132 -7.34 -18.51 4.08
CA GLY A 132 -7.13 -18.24 2.65
C GLY A 132 -8.44 -18.30 1.86
N HIS A 133 -9.26 -19.33 2.05
CA HIS A 133 -10.60 -19.40 1.44
C HIS A 133 -11.53 -18.28 1.90
N TYR A 134 -11.45 -17.89 3.20
CA TYR A 134 -12.16 -16.72 3.71
C TYR A 134 -11.87 -15.46 2.90
N PHE A 135 -10.63 -15.32 2.42
CA PHE A 135 -10.17 -14.24 1.56
C PHE A 135 -10.13 -14.58 0.06
N GLN A 136 -11.03 -15.46 -0.40
CA GLN A 136 -11.28 -15.73 -1.83
C GLN A 136 -10.11 -16.43 -2.57
N LEU A 137 -9.22 -17.09 -1.84
CA LEU A 137 -8.23 -17.98 -2.45
C LEU A 137 -8.86 -19.34 -2.76
N PHE A 138 -8.58 -19.85 -3.95
CA PHE A 138 -8.93 -21.21 -4.34
C PHE A 138 -7.77 -22.16 -4.02
N HIS A 139 -8.02 -23.46 -4.12
CA HIS A 139 -6.94 -24.44 -4.10
C HIS A 139 -6.02 -24.25 -5.31
N VAL A 140 -4.71 -24.43 -5.15
CA VAL A 140 -3.75 -24.29 -6.27
C VAL A 140 -3.96 -25.30 -7.41
N PHE A 141 -4.67 -26.40 -7.12
CA PHE A 141 -5.07 -27.41 -8.10
C PHE A 141 -6.49 -27.17 -8.67
N GLN A 142 -7.09 -26.01 -8.40
CA GLN A 142 -8.42 -25.69 -8.88
C GLN A 142 -8.42 -25.66 -10.42
N GLY A 143 -9.27 -26.47 -11.05
CA GLY A 143 -9.32 -26.58 -12.51
C GLY A 143 -8.30 -27.54 -13.12
N GLY A 144 -7.44 -28.18 -12.31
CA GLY A 144 -6.40 -29.09 -12.78
C GLY A 144 -5.40 -28.38 -13.71
N CYS A 145 -4.89 -29.09 -14.72
CA CYS A 145 -3.95 -28.51 -15.69
C CYS A 145 -4.55 -27.43 -16.61
N ALA A 146 -5.86 -27.17 -16.56
CA ALA A 146 -6.45 -26.03 -17.25
C ALA A 146 -6.23 -24.71 -16.47
N ASP A 147 -5.89 -24.83 -15.18
CA ASP A 147 -5.70 -23.76 -14.22
C ASP A 147 -6.90 -22.82 -14.05
N ASN A 148 -7.40 -22.74 -12.83
CA ASN A 148 -8.53 -21.89 -12.48
C ASN A 148 -8.48 -21.48 -11.00
N ASP A 149 -7.29 -21.42 -10.40
CA ASP A 149 -7.14 -20.90 -9.04
C ASP A 149 -7.13 -19.36 -8.99
N GLN A 150 -7.12 -18.74 -10.19
CA GLN A 150 -7.22 -17.31 -10.45
C GLN A 150 -6.01 -16.51 -9.97
N CYS A 151 -4.83 -17.14 -9.93
CA CYS A 151 -3.52 -16.54 -9.66
C CYS A 151 -2.57 -16.90 -10.82
N GLY A 152 -1.87 -15.93 -11.40
CA GLY A 152 -0.95 -16.19 -12.52
C GLY A 152 0.43 -16.69 -12.07
N ASP A 153 0.77 -16.49 -10.80
CA ASP A 153 2.04 -16.88 -10.19
C ASP A 153 2.01 -18.26 -9.48
N THR A 154 0.89 -18.98 -9.55
CA THR A 154 0.77 -20.37 -9.11
C THR A 154 0.79 -21.28 -10.35
N PRO A 155 1.77 -22.21 -10.47
CA PRO A 155 1.82 -23.12 -11.60
C PRO A 155 0.56 -24.02 -11.68
N PRO A 156 0.06 -24.33 -12.88
CA PRO A 156 -1.02 -25.29 -13.07
C PRO A 156 -0.69 -26.63 -12.41
N GLN A 157 -1.60 -27.11 -11.56
CA GLN A 157 -1.44 -28.34 -10.80
C GLN A 157 -2.63 -29.27 -11.04
N ALA A 158 -2.38 -30.53 -11.38
CA ALA A 158 -3.42 -31.47 -11.79
C ALA A 158 -4.34 -31.88 -10.64
N ASP A 159 -3.75 -32.17 -9.47
CA ASP A 159 -4.38 -32.80 -8.32
C ASP A 159 -3.75 -32.27 -7.00
N PRO A 160 -4.44 -32.38 -5.85
CA PRO A 160 -3.84 -32.04 -4.55
C PRO A 160 -2.60 -32.87 -4.25
N ASN A 161 -1.59 -32.24 -3.66
CA ASN A 161 -0.45 -32.94 -3.09
C ASN A 161 -0.66 -33.25 -1.61
N PHE A 162 -0.13 -34.38 -1.15
CA PHE A 162 -0.19 -34.81 0.26
C PHE A 162 1.19 -35.15 0.80
N GLY A 163 1.33 -35.15 2.13
CA GLY A 163 2.60 -35.46 2.77
C GLY A 163 3.64 -34.38 2.53
N THR A 164 4.88 -34.77 2.23
CA THR A 164 6.00 -33.88 1.94
C THR A 164 6.62 -34.28 0.61
N PRO A 165 6.05 -33.82 -0.53
CA PRO A 165 6.58 -34.11 -1.86
C PRO A 165 8.04 -33.69 -2.02
N THR A 166 8.75 -34.34 -2.94
CA THR A 166 10.13 -33.99 -3.29
C THR A 166 10.12 -33.02 -4.46
N PHE A 167 10.91 -31.95 -4.38
CA PHE A 167 11.08 -31.00 -5.47
C PHE A 167 12.04 -31.53 -6.56
N PRO A 168 11.73 -31.36 -7.86
CA PRO A 168 10.46 -30.88 -8.41
C PRO A 168 9.38 -31.98 -8.41
N HIS A 169 8.14 -31.60 -8.18
CA HIS A 169 6.97 -32.48 -8.33
C HIS A 169 6.12 -31.99 -9.50
N VAL A 170 6.14 -32.68 -10.65
CA VAL A 170 5.51 -32.20 -11.88
C VAL A 170 4.23 -32.99 -12.16
N SER A 171 3.08 -32.32 -12.20
CA SER A 171 1.80 -32.93 -12.59
C SER A 171 1.27 -32.46 -13.95
N CYS A 172 1.54 -31.21 -14.34
CA CYS A 172 1.10 -30.61 -15.61
C CYS A 172 2.27 -30.27 -16.54
N GLN A 173 2.04 -30.35 -17.85
CA GLN A 173 3.03 -29.98 -18.86
C GLN A 173 3.17 -28.45 -18.91
N GLY A 174 4.42 -27.96 -19.02
CA GLY A 174 4.70 -26.52 -19.18
C GLY A 174 5.06 -25.76 -17.90
N ALA A 175 5.04 -26.40 -16.72
CA ALA A 175 5.55 -25.84 -15.47
C ALA A 175 6.98 -26.36 -15.19
N PRO A 176 8.05 -25.57 -15.46
CA PRO A 176 9.43 -26.06 -15.38
C PRO A 176 9.86 -26.46 -13.95
N HIS A 177 9.22 -25.88 -12.93
CA HIS A 177 9.47 -26.17 -11.51
C HIS A 177 8.40 -27.08 -10.88
N GLY A 178 7.40 -27.49 -11.67
CA GLY A 178 6.28 -28.33 -11.24
C GLY A 178 5.29 -27.60 -10.31
N ASP A 179 4.54 -28.42 -9.58
CA ASP A 179 3.53 -28.06 -8.61
C ASP A 179 4.12 -27.27 -7.45
N MET A 180 3.45 -26.18 -7.07
CA MET A 180 3.82 -25.39 -5.89
C MET A 180 3.26 -26.03 -4.61
N PHE A 181 3.70 -27.26 -4.30
CA PHE A 181 3.21 -28.04 -3.16
C PHE A 181 3.52 -27.43 -1.78
N VAL A 182 4.38 -26.41 -1.76
CA VAL A 182 4.71 -25.59 -0.58
C VAL A 182 3.70 -24.46 -0.34
N ASN A 183 2.70 -24.29 -1.20
CA ASN A 183 1.68 -23.27 -1.06
C ASN A 183 0.68 -23.63 0.07
N HIS A 184 0.27 -22.64 0.87
CA HIS A 184 -0.74 -22.81 1.92
C HIS A 184 -2.07 -23.35 1.39
N MET A 185 -2.40 -23.13 0.11
CA MET A 185 -3.63 -23.58 -0.55
C MET A 185 -3.52 -24.98 -1.19
N ASP A 186 -2.46 -25.74 -0.94
CA ASP A 186 -2.37 -27.19 -1.24
C ASP A 186 -2.70 -28.05 0.00
N TYR A 187 -2.69 -29.39 -0.10
CA TYR A 187 -3.06 -30.35 0.95
C TYR A 187 -1.88 -31.10 1.61
N THR A 188 -0.65 -30.66 1.34
CA THR A 188 0.58 -31.16 1.98
C THR A 188 0.57 -31.03 3.52
N ASN A 189 1.53 -31.63 4.20
CA ASN A 189 1.68 -31.52 5.65
C ASN A 189 1.94 -30.06 6.08
N ASP A 190 1.64 -29.74 7.35
CA ASP A 190 1.87 -28.41 7.90
C ASP A 190 3.33 -27.98 7.73
N SER A 191 4.31 -28.87 7.95
CA SER A 191 5.73 -28.59 7.79
C SER A 191 6.17 -28.24 6.36
N THR A 192 5.32 -28.51 5.36
CA THR A 192 5.63 -28.35 3.93
C THR A 192 5.00 -27.09 3.34
N LYS A 193 3.76 -26.75 3.73
CA LYS A 193 3.07 -25.56 3.20
C LYS A 193 3.48 -24.27 3.92
N VAL A 194 4.37 -23.48 3.34
CA VAL A 194 5.08 -22.38 4.03
C VAL A 194 4.84 -21.00 3.45
N MET A 195 4.05 -20.85 2.39
CA MET A 195 3.90 -19.57 1.68
C MET A 195 2.54 -19.34 1.02
N PHE A 196 2.18 -18.06 0.91
CA PHE A 196 1.27 -17.52 -0.11
C PHE A 196 2.08 -16.81 -1.20
N THR A 197 1.52 -16.69 -2.40
CA THR A 197 2.12 -15.94 -3.51
C THR A 197 1.67 -14.47 -3.55
N VAL A 198 2.21 -13.68 -4.48
CA VAL A 198 1.87 -12.26 -4.60
C VAL A 198 0.49 -12.04 -5.22
N ASP A 199 0.08 -12.85 -6.20
CA ASP A 199 -1.28 -12.77 -6.72
C ASP A 199 -2.29 -13.21 -5.67
N GLN A 200 -1.96 -14.22 -4.86
CA GLN A 200 -2.79 -14.59 -3.71
C GLN A 200 -2.90 -13.42 -2.70
N ALA A 201 -1.81 -12.72 -2.41
CA ALA A 201 -1.85 -11.51 -1.58
C ALA A 201 -2.72 -10.41 -2.22
N ALA A 202 -2.63 -10.18 -3.53
CA ALA A 202 -3.45 -9.20 -4.24
C ALA A 202 -4.94 -9.56 -4.17
N ARG A 203 -5.31 -10.85 -4.29
CA ARG A 203 -6.69 -11.32 -4.13
C ARG A 203 -7.21 -11.16 -2.70
N ILE A 204 -6.37 -11.40 -1.70
CA ILE A 204 -6.71 -11.14 -0.30
C ILE A 204 -7.03 -9.65 -0.11
N GLN A 205 -6.18 -8.76 -0.62
CA GLN A 205 -6.39 -7.31 -0.56
C GLN A 205 -7.63 -6.86 -1.33
N ALA A 206 -7.85 -7.38 -2.54
CA ALA A 206 -9.06 -7.12 -3.33
C ALA A 206 -10.32 -7.52 -2.57
N THR A 207 -10.29 -8.66 -1.86
CA THR A 207 -11.39 -9.11 -1.00
C THR A 207 -11.66 -8.13 0.14
N LEU A 208 -10.62 -7.60 0.76
CA LEU A 208 -10.72 -6.57 1.81
C LEU A 208 -11.19 -5.22 1.27
N THR A 209 -10.87 -4.84 0.04
CA THR A 209 -11.39 -3.58 -0.54
C THR A 209 -12.77 -3.73 -1.20
N GLY A 210 -13.23 -4.96 -1.38
CA GLY A 210 -14.51 -5.29 -2.01
C GLY A 210 -15.48 -5.93 -1.02
N PRO A 211 -15.77 -7.23 -1.15
CA PRO A 211 -16.85 -7.91 -0.40
C PRO A 211 -16.64 -7.97 1.12
N ARG A 212 -15.44 -7.68 1.63
CA ARG A 212 -15.13 -7.64 3.08
C ARG A 212 -14.60 -6.28 3.58
N SER A 213 -14.88 -5.19 2.85
CA SER A 213 -14.48 -3.82 3.20
C SER A 213 -14.99 -3.29 4.53
N TYR A 214 -16.06 -3.89 5.05
CA TYR A 214 -16.53 -3.64 6.40
C TYR A 214 -15.47 -3.91 7.49
N LEU A 215 -14.54 -4.86 7.28
CA LEU A 215 -13.52 -5.21 8.28
C LEU A 215 -12.51 -4.07 8.50
N LEU A 216 -12.29 -3.23 7.48
CA LEU A 216 -11.40 -2.07 7.57
C LEU A 216 -11.97 -0.97 8.50
N ALA A 217 -13.27 -1.02 8.77
CA ALA A 217 -13.96 -0.13 9.70
C ALA A 217 -14.20 -0.76 11.07
N SER A 218 -13.74 -1.99 11.30
CA SER A 218 -13.99 -2.72 12.55
C SER A 218 -13.41 -1.99 13.76
N ASP A 219 -14.22 -1.89 14.82
CA ASP A 219 -13.81 -1.40 16.14
C ASP A 219 -13.53 -2.56 17.12
N GLY A 220 -13.47 -3.80 16.64
CA GLY A 220 -13.29 -4.99 17.50
C GLY A 220 -12.00 -4.97 18.32
N LEU A 221 -10.98 -4.23 17.85
CA LEU A 221 -9.70 -4.03 18.56
C LEU A 221 -9.70 -2.83 19.50
N VAL A 222 -10.71 -1.97 19.44
CA VAL A 222 -10.86 -0.79 20.30
C VAL A 222 -11.52 -1.23 21.61
N PRO A 223 -10.84 -1.15 22.77
CA PRO A 223 -11.47 -1.49 24.04
C PRO A 223 -12.71 -0.62 24.30
N PRO A 224 -13.78 -1.14 24.93
CA PRO A 224 -14.92 -0.31 25.30
C PRO A 224 -14.51 0.73 26.35
N TYR A 225 -14.92 1.99 26.14
CA TYR A 225 -14.67 3.07 27.10
C TYR A 225 -15.49 2.84 28.38
N ALA A 226 -14.92 3.27 29.51
CA ALA A 226 -15.62 3.22 30.80
C ALA A 226 -16.83 4.17 30.87
N THR A 227 -16.92 5.14 29.95
CA THR A 227 -18.00 6.13 29.90
C THR A 227 -18.89 5.91 28.68
N ASN A 228 -20.19 6.08 28.86
CA ASN A 228 -21.19 6.04 27.79
C ASN A 228 -21.32 7.39 27.05
N ALA A 229 -20.38 8.33 27.20
CA ALA A 229 -20.42 9.59 26.46
C ALA A 229 -19.98 9.33 25.02
N GLY A 230 -20.65 9.95 24.05
CA GLY A 230 -20.25 9.89 22.65
C GLY A 230 -18.79 10.33 22.47
N SER A 231 -17.99 9.54 21.75
CA SER A 231 -16.55 9.81 21.57
C SER A 231 -16.17 9.63 20.10
N LEU A 232 -16.15 10.75 19.37
CA LEU A 232 -15.76 10.76 17.97
C LEU A 232 -14.24 10.69 17.83
N TRP A 233 -13.76 9.89 16.89
CA TRP A 233 -12.33 9.74 16.62
C TRP A 233 -12.08 9.29 15.17
N SER A 234 -10.84 9.45 14.73
CA SER A 234 -10.29 8.88 13.51
C SER A 234 -8.96 8.22 13.86
N ALA A 235 -8.60 7.16 13.14
CA ALA A 235 -7.42 6.36 13.37
C ALA A 235 -6.18 7.00 12.73
N ASP A 236 -5.15 7.26 13.54
CA ASP A 236 -3.86 7.78 13.06
C ASP A 236 -3.14 6.79 12.14
N THR A 237 -3.25 5.51 12.51
CA THR A 237 -2.65 4.37 11.82
C THR A 237 -3.65 3.21 11.76
N PRO A 238 -3.42 2.18 10.92
CA PRO A 238 -4.34 1.04 10.81
C PRO A 238 -4.51 0.27 12.13
N ARG A 239 -3.59 0.43 13.09
CA ARG A 239 -3.59 -0.24 14.39
C ARG A 239 -4.04 0.65 15.54
N ASP A 240 -4.35 1.91 15.28
CA ASP A 240 -4.80 2.83 16.32
C ASP A 240 -6.11 2.30 16.95
N THR A 241 -6.14 2.33 18.28
CA THR A 241 -7.24 1.83 19.11
C THR A 241 -7.99 2.95 19.83
N ALA A 242 -7.88 4.19 19.34
CA ALA A 242 -8.46 5.41 19.89
C ALA A 242 -7.89 5.83 21.25
N VAL A 243 -6.81 5.18 21.71
CA VAL A 243 -6.14 5.51 22.97
C VAL A 243 -5.34 6.80 22.79
N GLU A 244 -5.46 7.72 23.74
CA GLU A 244 -4.75 9.00 23.73
C GLU A 244 -3.82 9.12 24.95
N PRO A 245 -2.52 9.43 24.77
CA PRO A 245 -1.80 9.46 23.49
C PRO A 245 -1.72 8.09 22.82
N ASP A 246 -1.63 8.05 21.49
CA ASP A 246 -1.42 6.82 20.73
C ASP A 246 -0.10 6.15 21.20
N PRO A 247 -0.16 4.92 21.74
CA PRO A 247 1.03 4.20 22.20
C PRO A 247 1.90 3.65 21.06
N LEU A 248 1.44 3.71 19.81
CA LEU A 248 2.15 3.19 18.67
C LEU A 248 3.39 4.04 18.34
N THR A 249 4.37 3.37 17.72
CA THR A 249 5.63 3.98 17.24
C THR A 249 5.66 4.11 15.72
N GLU A 250 4.52 3.82 15.08
CA GLU A 250 4.34 3.98 13.65
C GLU A 250 4.24 5.47 13.30
N PRO A 251 4.60 5.88 12.08
CA PRO A 251 4.46 7.27 11.66
C PRO A 251 3.02 7.79 11.74
N MET A 252 2.86 9.08 12.03
CA MET A 252 1.55 9.71 12.24
C MET A 252 0.95 10.31 10.95
N TRP A 253 1.68 10.26 9.83
CA TRP A 253 1.31 10.85 8.53
C TRP A 253 0.77 9.83 7.52
N GLN A 254 0.17 8.74 7.98
CA GLN A 254 -0.24 7.62 7.14
C GLN A 254 -1.70 7.18 7.38
N SER A 255 -2.53 8.06 7.94
CA SER A 255 -3.90 7.69 8.28
C SER A 255 -4.66 7.13 7.09
N GLU A 256 -5.26 5.96 7.27
CA GLU A 256 -6.15 5.32 6.29
C GLU A 256 -7.58 5.86 6.36
N ASP A 257 -7.91 6.62 7.40
CA ASP A 257 -9.19 7.32 7.50
C ASP A 257 -9.31 8.51 6.57
N ILE A 258 -8.20 8.92 5.97
CA ILE A 258 -8.17 9.83 4.85
C ILE A 258 -7.84 9.01 3.59
N TRP A 259 -8.68 9.11 2.56
CA TRP A 259 -8.33 8.60 1.23
C TRP A 259 -8.87 9.51 0.15
N VAL A 260 -8.35 9.37 -1.07
CA VAL A 260 -8.70 10.22 -2.20
C VAL A 260 -9.19 9.33 -3.34
N ARG A 261 -10.21 9.82 -4.05
CA ARG A 261 -10.67 9.29 -5.33
C ARG A 261 -10.57 10.38 -6.39
N ASN A 262 -10.16 10.04 -7.60
CA ASN A 262 -10.05 11.00 -8.70
C ASN A 262 -11.40 11.34 -9.35
N GLN A 263 -12.44 10.57 -9.01
CA GLN A 263 -13.82 10.76 -9.43
C GLN A 263 -14.78 10.46 -8.27
N ASN A 264 -15.98 11.03 -8.30
CA ASN A 264 -17.05 10.64 -7.38
C ASN A 264 -17.73 9.38 -7.91
N ASP A 265 -17.11 8.24 -7.64
CA ASP A 265 -17.63 6.91 -7.97
C ASP A 265 -18.54 6.36 -6.86
N GLY A 266 -18.83 7.14 -5.82
CA GLY A 266 -19.59 6.71 -4.64
C GLY A 266 -18.89 5.62 -3.82
N ARG A 267 -17.62 5.29 -4.11
CA ARG A 267 -16.90 4.22 -3.41
C ARG A 267 -16.31 4.75 -2.10
N ILE A 268 -17.02 4.46 -1.01
CA ILE A 268 -16.56 4.73 0.36
C ILE A 268 -15.67 3.62 0.95
N THR A 269 -15.10 2.76 0.10
CA THR A 269 -14.40 1.52 0.47
C THR A 269 -12.92 1.70 0.82
N GLN A 270 -12.46 2.92 1.15
CA GLN A 270 -11.07 3.23 1.52
C GLN A 270 -10.00 2.96 0.45
N GLN A 271 -10.39 2.82 -0.82
CA GLN A 271 -9.42 2.67 -1.91
C GLN A 271 -8.78 4.02 -2.27
N HIS A 272 -7.56 4.25 -1.80
CA HIS A 272 -6.80 5.47 -2.11
C HIS A 272 -6.30 5.50 -3.56
N GLN A 273 -6.33 6.69 -4.16
CA GLN A 273 -5.66 7.05 -5.41
C GLN A 273 -4.87 8.32 -5.17
N ASN A 274 -3.75 8.47 -5.88
CA ASN A 274 -3.03 9.74 -5.87
C ASN A 274 -3.95 10.85 -6.42
N PRO A 275 -4.14 11.98 -5.71
CA PRO A 275 -4.87 13.13 -6.24
C PRO A 275 -4.28 13.60 -7.57
N VAL A 276 -5.10 14.10 -8.49
CA VAL A 276 -4.64 14.61 -9.78
C VAL A 276 -4.88 16.11 -9.84
N HIS A 277 -3.84 16.89 -10.17
CA HIS A 277 -4.01 18.30 -10.50
C HIS A 277 -4.70 18.45 -11.85
N ARG A 278 -5.68 19.36 -11.91
CA ARG A 278 -6.42 19.66 -13.14
C ARG A 278 -6.63 21.18 -13.26
N PRO A 279 -6.72 21.72 -14.48
CA PRO A 279 -7.02 23.13 -14.70
C PRO A 279 -8.28 23.58 -13.96
N ALA A 280 -8.28 24.83 -13.51
CA ALA A 280 -9.41 25.41 -12.79
C ALA A 280 -10.73 25.24 -13.56
N GLY A 281 -11.79 24.82 -12.84
CA GLY A 281 -13.11 24.52 -13.44
C GLY A 281 -13.28 23.06 -13.89
N SER A 282 -12.23 22.24 -13.85
CA SER A 282 -12.33 20.79 -14.06
C SER A 282 -12.99 20.07 -12.88
N GLN A 283 -13.34 18.79 -13.07
CA GLN A 283 -13.81 17.93 -11.99
C GLN A 283 -12.76 17.86 -10.86
N PRO A 284 -13.16 18.04 -9.59
CA PRO A 284 -12.25 17.91 -8.47
C PRO A 284 -11.93 16.45 -8.16
N ASN A 285 -10.90 16.22 -7.34
CA ASN A 285 -10.76 14.96 -6.62
C ASN A 285 -11.73 14.96 -5.43
N TYR A 286 -11.97 13.80 -4.84
CA TYR A 286 -12.85 13.63 -3.70
C TYR A 286 -12.05 13.03 -2.55
N VAL A 287 -11.82 13.83 -1.51
CA VAL A 287 -11.17 13.40 -0.27
C VAL A 287 -12.24 12.91 0.68
N TYR A 288 -12.11 11.68 1.14
CA TYR A 288 -13.01 11.08 2.10
C TYR A 288 -12.35 11.02 3.47
N VAL A 289 -13.13 11.38 4.50
CA VAL A 289 -12.72 11.30 5.91
C VAL A 289 -13.68 10.40 6.65
N ARG A 290 -13.17 9.31 7.24
CA ARG A 290 -13.95 8.47 8.16
C ARG A 290 -13.85 9.00 9.58
N VAL A 291 -15.01 9.16 10.21
CA VAL A 291 -15.15 9.45 11.64
C VAL A 291 -15.89 8.30 12.30
N ARG A 292 -15.31 7.72 13.34
CA ARG A 292 -15.89 6.65 14.17
C ARG A 292 -16.44 7.21 15.46
N ASN A 293 -17.35 6.47 16.09
CA ASN A 293 -17.78 6.72 17.46
C ASN A 293 -17.42 5.52 18.34
N ALA A 294 -16.45 5.71 19.24
CA ALA A 294 -15.98 4.63 20.09
C ALA A 294 -16.95 4.26 21.22
N ALA A 295 -17.97 5.08 21.48
CA ALA A 295 -18.94 4.86 22.54
C ALA A 295 -19.94 3.75 22.22
N CYS A 296 -20.40 3.04 23.25
CA CYS A 296 -21.41 2.01 23.12
C CYS A 296 -22.82 2.63 23.05
N GLY A 297 -23.43 2.66 21.85
CA GLY A 297 -24.83 3.06 21.65
C GLY A 297 -25.16 4.55 21.76
N THR A 298 -24.37 5.36 22.48
CA THR A 298 -24.58 6.82 22.56
C THR A 298 -24.13 7.52 21.29
N PRO A 299 -25.04 8.15 20.53
CA PRO A 299 -24.66 8.89 19.35
C PRO A 299 -23.84 10.14 19.70
N ALA A 300 -22.99 10.56 18.77
CA ALA A 300 -22.15 11.74 18.93
C ALA A 300 -22.17 12.57 17.65
N ALA A 301 -21.96 13.88 17.79
CA ALA A 301 -21.88 14.79 16.65
C ALA A 301 -20.73 15.77 16.85
N GLY A 302 -20.12 16.19 15.75
CA GLY A 302 -19.06 17.17 15.69
C GLY A 302 -18.98 17.80 14.32
N THR A 303 -17.93 18.57 14.10
CA THR A 303 -17.62 19.20 12.82
C THR A 303 -16.23 18.78 12.39
N VAL A 304 -16.09 18.26 11.18
CA VAL A 304 -14.79 17.96 10.58
C VAL A 304 -14.34 19.15 9.75
N LYS A 305 -13.10 19.58 9.99
CA LYS A 305 -12.36 20.48 9.12
C LYS A 305 -11.26 19.69 8.44
N LEU A 306 -11.22 19.78 7.11
CA LEU A 306 -10.20 19.13 6.30
C LEU A 306 -9.30 20.20 5.70
N TYR A 307 -7.99 20.02 5.82
CA TYR A 307 -6.95 20.94 5.37
C TYR A 307 -5.99 20.23 4.41
N TRP A 308 -5.29 21.03 3.61
CA TRP A 308 -4.11 20.59 2.87
C TRP A 308 -2.90 21.47 3.22
N ALA A 309 -1.71 20.94 3.02
CA ALA A 309 -0.44 21.68 3.10
C ALA A 309 0.57 21.12 2.10
N LYS A 310 1.48 21.96 1.56
CA LYS A 310 2.66 21.47 0.85
C LYS A 310 3.51 20.66 1.83
N ALA A 311 3.85 19.43 1.45
CA ALA A 311 4.55 18.53 2.35
C ALA A 311 5.99 19.01 2.61
N SER A 312 6.41 18.79 3.85
CA SER A 312 7.81 18.76 4.30
C SER A 312 7.86 17.88 5.55
N SER A 313 9.03 17.42 5.93
CA SER A 313 9.21 16.67 7.19
C SER A 313 9.05 17.53 8.45
N ALA A 314 8.76 18.83 8.33
CA ALA A 314 8.77 19.80 9.45
C ALA A 314 7.45 20.56 9.64
N LEU A 315 6.32 20.04 9.14
CA LEU A 315 5.03 20.75 9.20
C LEU A 315 4.65 21.11 10.65
N ALA A 316 4.26 22.37 10.85
CA ALA A 316 3.82 22.88 12.13
C ALA A 316 2.29 23.05 12.15
N TRP A 317 1.78 23.52 13.28
CA TRP A 317 0.38 23.92 13.44
C TRP A 317 0.28 25.31 14.11
N PRO A 318 -0.62 26.21 13.66
CA PRO A 318 -1.52 26.06 12.51
C PRO A 318 -0.82 26.29 11.16
N ASP A 319 0.36 26.88 11.12
CA ASP A 319 1.06 27.20 9.87
C ASP A 319 1.69 25.94 9.25
N PRO A 320 1.52 25.67 7.94
CA PRO A 320 0.88 26.49 6.90
C PRO A 320 -0.59 26.14 6.61
N TRP A 321 -1.22 25.26 7.39
CA TRP A 321 -2.55 24.69 7.14
C TRP A 321 -3.68 25.71 7.10
N ASP A 322 -3.52 26.84 7.79
CA ASP A 322 -4.47 27.94 7.80
C ASP A 322 -4.33 28.91 6.61
N GLY A 323 -3.35 28.69 5.73
CA GLY A 323 -3.06 29.51 4.56
C GLY A 323 -2.24 30.77 4.86
N SER A 324 -1.60 30.86 6.02
CA SER A 324 -0.75 32.00 6.41
C SER A 324 0.52 32.13 5.54
N ILE A 325 1.04 31.01 5.03
CA ILE A 325 2.27 30.95 4.24
C ILE A 325 1.94 30.93 2.74
N THR A 326 2.43 31.94 2.01
CA THR A 326 2.06 32.22 0.59
C THR A 326 3.24 32.28 -0.39
N ALA A 327 4.46 32.03 0.08
CA ALA A 327 5.66 31.94 -0.75
C ALA A 327 6.24 30.52 -0.65
N PRO A 328 6.69 29.91 -1.76
CA PRO A 328 6.74 30.44 -3.15
C PRO A 328 5.38 30.57 -3.82
N ALA A 329 4.41 29.81 -3.32
CA ALA A 329 2.99 29.84 -3.63
C ALA A 329 2.23 29.58 -2.31
N LEU A 330 0.89 29.49 -2.37
CA LEU A 330 0.11 29.12 -1.19
C LEU A 330 0.58 27.75 -0.65
N MET A 331 0.96 27.66 0.62
CA MET A 331 1.56 26.44 1.18
C MET A 331 0.57 25.59 1.98
N GLY A 332 -0.68 26.01 2.08
CA GLY A 332 -1.74 25.24 2.71
C GLY A 332 -3.06 25.98 2.75
N GLY A 333 -4.11 25.32 3.24
CA GLY A 333 -5.41 25.93 3.38
C GLY A 333 -6.51 24.95 3.75
N LEU A 334 -7.66 25.51 4.12
CA LEU A 334 -8.88 24.74 4.38
C LEU A 334 -9.47 24.23 3.05
N ILE A 335 -9.64 22.90 2.93
CA ILE A 335 -10.41 22.27 1.86
C ILE A 335 -11.90 22.47 2.11
N GLY A 336 -12.35 22.19 3.34
CA GLY A 336 -13.75 22.35 3.68
C GLY A 336 -14.09 22.04 5.13
N THR A 337 -15.34 22.31 5.49
CA THR A 337 -15.90 22.06 6.82
C THR A 337 -17.24 21.35 6.65
N GLN A 338 -17.43 20.22 7.33
CA GLN A 338 -18.69 19.47 7.28
C GLN A 338 -19.10 18.93 8.65
N PRO A 339 -20.40 18.94 8.99
CA PRO A 339 -20.89 18.27 10.18
C PRO A 339 -20.78 16.75 10.00
N THR A 340 -20.43 16.03 11.06
CA THR A 340 -20.44 14.55 11.04
C THR A 340 -21.84 13.96 10.94
N GLY A 341 -22.86 14.78 11.22
CA GLY A 341 -24.19 14.32 11.60
C GLY A 341 -24.16 13.60 12.95
N SER A 342 -25.24 12.89 13.26
CA SER A 342 -25.30 12.00 14.43
C SER A 342 -24.65 10.67 14.07
N VAL A 343 -23.44 10.44 14.55
CA VAL A 343 -22.72 9.16 14.38
C VAL A 343 -23.21 8.21 15.47
N PRO A 344 -23.91 7.12 15.14
CA PRO A 344 -24.39 6.16 16.14
C PRO A 344 -23.22 5.61 16.95
N GLY A 345 -23.46 5.21 18.21
CA GLY A 345 -22.42 4.51 18.97
C GLY A 345 -22.04 3.21 18.27
N ARG A 346 -20.73 2.91 18.17
CA ARG A 346 -20.13 1.85 17.33
C ARG A 346 -20.31 2.05 15.83
N GLY A 347 -20.88 3.17 15.42
CA GLY A 347 -21.01 3.55 14.03
C GLY A 347 -19.79 4.31 13.53
N SER A 348 -19.75 4.47 12.22
CA SER A 348 -18.90 5.44 11.56
C SER A 348 -19.71 6.27 10.58
N SER A 349 -19.18 7.42 10.22
CA SER A 349 -19.66 8.29 9.14
C SER A 349 -18.49 8.59 8.23
N VAL A 350 -18.73 8.61 6.92
CA VAL A 350 -17.73 8.98 5.92
C VAL A 350 -18.18 10.30 5.31
N LEU A 351 -17.35 11.32 5.43
CA LEU A 351 -17.57 12.66 4.88
C LEU A 351 -16.78 12.81 3.59
N GLU A 352 -17.37 13.49 2.60
CA GLU A 352 -16.79 13.68 1.26
C GLU A 352 -16.47 15.15 1.03
N PHE A 353 -15.23 15.47 0.66
CA PHE A 353 -14.77 16.83 0.38
C PHE A 353 -14.23 16.94 -1.05
N PRO A 354 -14.84 17.77 -1.93
CA PRO A 354 -14.23 18.05 -3.23
C PRO A 354 -12.95 18.87 -3.04
N TRP A 355 -11.88 18.45 -3.69
CA TRP A 355 -10.57 19.10 -3.62
C TRP A 355 -9.90 19.20 -5.00
N SER A 356 -9.58 20.42 -5.40
CA SER A 356 -8.70 20.70 -6.52
C SER A 356 -7.32 21.02 -5.96
N PRO A 357 -6.37 20.05 -5.98
CA PRO A 357 -5.05 20.27 -5.44
C PRO A 357 -4.31 21.37 -6.21
N PRO A 358 -3.37 22.08 -5.56
CA PRO A 358 -2.50 23.05 -6.22
C PRO A 358 -1.76 22.45 -7.40
N ASP A 359 -1.27 23.30 -8.32
CA ASP A 359 -0.39 22.85 -9.40
C ASP A 359 1.02 22.62 -8.83
N PRO A 360 1.56 21.39 -8.86
CA PRO A 360 2.93 21.14 -8.45
C PRO A 360 3.98 22.01 -9.16
N ALA A 361 3.72 22.50 -10.38
CA ALA A 361 4.63 23.40 -11.08
C ALA A 361 4.90 24.71 -10.30
N ASP A 362 3.96 25.15 -9.47
CA ASP A 362 4.10 26.33 -8.60
C ASP A 362 5.11 26.10 -7.45
N TYR A 363 5.51 24.86 -7.21
CA TYR A 363 6.40 24.44 -6.13
C TYR A 363 7.75 23.95 -6.63
N SER A 364 8.17 24.38 -7.83
CA SER A 364 9.46 24.00 -8.44
C SER A 364 10.69 24.22 -7.55
N MET A 365 10.65 25.14 -6.58
CA MET A 365 11.74 25.30 -5.60
C MET A 365 11.96 24.08 -4.70
N PHE A 366 10.96 23.20 -4.57
CA PHE A 366 11.05 21.93 -3.85
C PHE A 366 11.63 20.81 -4.73
N GLY A 367 12.10 21.13 -5.94
CA GLY A 367 12.75 20.18 -6.84
C GLY A 367 11.87 18.96 -7.10
N GLY A 368 12.42 17.76 -6.89
CA GLY A 368 11.70 16.51 -7.06
C GLY A 368 10.48 16.33 -6.15
N ASP A 369 10.45 16.96 -4.97
CA ASP A 369 9.34 16.84 -3.99
C ASP A 369 8.20 17.86 -4.26
N GLN A 370 8.20 18.53 -5.42
CA GLN A 370 7.17 19.51 -5.78
C GLN A 370 5.74 18.94 -5.79
N ASN A 371 5.59 17.63 -6.02
CA ASN A 371 4.31 16.93 -6.10
C ASN A 371 3.76 16.46 -4.74
N HIS A 372 4.53 16.57 -3.67
CA HIS A 372 4.16 16.00 -2.37
C HIS A 372 3.39 17.01 -1.49
N PHE A 373 2.21 16.60 -1.05
CA PHE A 373 1.32 17.36 -0.17
C PHE A 373 0.85 16.52 1.02
N CYS A 374 0.20 17.17 1.96
CA CYS A 374 -0.34 16.56 3.15
C CYS A 374 -1.82 16.92 3.31
N LEU A 375 -2.59 16.01 3.88
CA LEU A 375 -3.98 16.20 4.27
C LEU A 375 -4.11 16.05 5.78
N LEU A 376 -4.81 16.96 6.43
CA LEU A 376 -5.07 16.91 7.87
C LEU A 376 -6.57 17.01 8.11
N SER A 377 -7.12 16.03 8.82
CA SER A 377 -8.50 16.08 9.27
C SER A 377 -8.55 16.39 10.76
N ARG A 378 -9.45 17.29 11.15
CA ARG A 378 -9.64 17.74 12.53
C ARG A 378 -11.11 17.72 12.94
N ILE A 379 -11.45 16.89 13.92
CA ILE A 379 -12.80 16.74 14.47
C ILE A 379 -12.98 17.70 15.67
N GLU A 380 -13.83 18.71 15.51
CA GLU A 380 -14.23 19.62 16.58
C GLU A 380 -15.56 19.18 17.21
N THR A 381 -15.57 18.90 18.51
CA THR A 381 -16.80 18.58 19.28
C THR A 381 -17.22 19.70 20.23
N ALA A 382 -16.46 20.80 20.28
CA ALA A 382 -16.80 22.03 21.01
C ALA A 382 -16.46 23.27 20.19
N ALA A 383 -17.17 24.38 20.41
CA ALA A 383 -16.99 25.63 19.66
C ALA A 383 -15.82 26.50 20.14
N THR A 384 -15.25 26.19 21.31
CA THR A 384 -14.17 26.96 21.93
C THR A 384 -12.98 26.06 22.23
N PRO A 385 -11.74 26.60 22.28
CA PRO A 385 -10.55 25.84 22.68
C PRO A 385 -10.78 25.06 24.00
N PRO A 386 -10.33 23.80 24.10
CA PRO A 386 -9.50 23.06 23.13
C PRO A 386 -10.31 22.34 22.04
N TYR A 387 -11.52 22.80 21.70
CA TYR A 387 -12.38 22.28 20.62
C TYR A 387 -12.78 20.80 20.74
N GLY A 388 -12.68 20.25 21.94
CA GLY A 388 -12.95 18.84 22.22
C GLY A 388 -11.73 17.93 22.19
N MET A 389 -10.54 18.49 21.95
CA MET A 389 -9.26 17.77 22.10
C MET A 389 -9.01 17.40 23.56
N THR A 390 -8.44 16.21 23.78
CA THR A 390 -8.05 15.74 25.11
C THR A 390 -6.82 16.49 25.61
N PHE A 391 -5.86 16.76 24.72
CA PHE A 391 -4.66 17.53 25.00
C PHE A 391 -4.68 18.85 24.21
N PRO A 392 -4.33 20.00 24.83
CA PRO A 392 -4.22 21.26 24.10
C PRO A 392 -3.22 21.17 22.95
N GLU A 393 -3.61 21.66 21.78
CA GLU A 393 -2.75 21.70 20.60
C GLU A 393 -1.58 22.67 20.80
N THR A 394 -0.43 22.31 20.25
CA THR A 394 0.79 23.12 20.21
C THR A 394 1.23 23.35 18.76
N SER A 395 2.41 23.93 18.54
CA SER A 395 2.97 24.02 17.19
C SER A 395 3.57 22.73 16.66
N ASN A 396 3.78 21.72 17.53
CA ASN A 396 4.26 20.40 17.10
C ASN A 396 3.07 19.58 16.58
N LEU A 397 2.92 19.52 15.26
CA LEU A 397 1.84 18.76 14.61
C LEU A 397 1.91 17.27 14.95
N TYR A 398 3.10 16.68 14.97
CA TYR A 398 3.28 15.27 15.27
C TYR A 398 2.72 14.91 16.65
N ASP A 399 3.06 15.71 17.67
CA ASP A 399 2.52 15.54 19.02
C ASP A 399 1.01 15.82 19.07
N ASN A 400 0.50 16.77 18.29
CA ASN A 400 -0.93 17.05 18.27
C ASN A 400 -1.74 15.85 17.76
N VAL A 401 -1.29 15.22 16.67
CA VAL A 401 -1.86 14.00 16.08
C VAL A 401 -1.76 12.86 17.09
N LYS A 402 -0.53 12.52 17.52
CA LYS A 402 -0.30 11.44 18.48
C LYS A 402 -1.08 11.59 19.79
N ASN A 403 -1.22 12.80 20.31
CA ASN A 403 -1.91 13.01 21.58
C ASN A 403 -3.44 13.08 21.42
N ASN A 404 -3.98 13.30 20.20
CA ASN A 404 -5.41 13.48 19.99
C ASN A 404 -5.93 12.68 18.80
N ASN A 405 -6.79 11.70 19.08
CA ASN A 405 -7.50 10.86 18.10
C ASN A 405 -8.55 11.60 17.26
N LYS A 406 -8.60 12.93 17.39
CA LYS A 406 -9.45 13.84 16.62
C LYS A 406 -8.68 14.59 15.56
N ILE A 407 -7.37 14.36 15.46
CA ILE A 407 -6.49 14.99 14.48
C ILE A 407 -5.77 13.84 13.79
N VAL A 408 -6.03 13.62 12.50
CA VAL A 408 -5.33 12.58 11.72
C VAL A 408 -4.65 13.19 10.50
N TRP A 409 -3.46 12.69 10.16
CA TRP A 409 -2.61 13.23 9.11
C TRP A 409 -2.26 12.17 8.05
N LYS A 410 -2.24 12.56 6.78
CA LYS A 410 -1.86 11.71 5.65
C LYS A 410 -0.97 12.43 4.64
N ASN A 411 0.14 11.82 4.23
CA ASN A 411 0.90 12.22 3.04
C ASN A 411 0.18 11.79 1.74
N VAL A 412 0.19 12.65 0.74
CA VAL A 412 -0.35 12.37 -0.59
C VAL A 412 0.56 12.96 -1.67
N GLU A 413 0.57 12.34 -2.84
CA GLU A 413 1.30 12.84 -3.98
C GLU A 413 0.33 13.28 -5.08
N VAL A 414 0.43 14.52 -5.51
CA VAL A 414 -0.42 15.11 -6.55
C VAL A 414 0.20 14.81 -7.91
N ALA A 415 -0.49 13.98 -8.67
CA ALA A 415 -0.10 13.64 -10.03
C ALA A 415 -0.46 14.78 -11.01
N THR A 416 0.50 15.15 -11.85
CA THR A 416 0.37 16.09 -12.97
C THR A 416 0.39 15.32 -14.29
N SER A 417 -0.73 14.65 -14.61
CA SER A 417 -0.88 13.79 -15.82
C SER A 417 -0.05 12.49 -15.75
N ASN A 418 -0.71 11.31 -15.82
CA ASN A 418 -0.27 9.91 -15.54
C ASN A 418 1.18 9.61 -15.09
N HIS A 419 1.77 10.40 -14.19
CA HIS A 419 3.05 10.12 -13.54
C HIS A 419 2.80 9.14 -12.39
N PHE A 420 3.06 7.85 -12.62
CA PHE A 420 2.92 6.83 -11.58
C PHE A 420 4.25 6.35 -11.01
N ASP A 421 5.39 6.76 -11.56
CA ASP A 421 6.71 6.40 -11.04
C ASP A 421 7.63 7.63 -11.01
N LEU A 422 7.58 8.37 -9.90
CA LEU A 422 8.55 9.42 -9.60
C LEU A 422 9.69 8.82 -8.75
N PRO A 423 10.95 9.28 -8.93
CA PRO A 423 12.00 8.96 -7.99
C PRO A 423 11.57 9.36 -6.57
N GLY A 424 12.03 8.62 -5.56
CA GLY A 424 11.72 8.96 -4.18
C GLY A 424 12.30 10.31 -3.79
N PHE A 425 11.51 11.20 -3.21
CA PHE A 425 12.00 12.47 -2.68
C PHE A 425 11.45 12.74 -1.28
N ALA A 426 12.22 13.50 -0.49
CA ALA A 426 11.79 14.05 0.77
C ALA A 426 12.34 15.47 0.94
N THR A 427 11.59 16.36 1.56
CA THR A 427 11.97 17.74 1.88
C THR A 427 12.22 17.88 3.37
N LEU A 428 13.48 18.13 3.73
CA LEU A 428 13.85 18.69 5.02
C LEU A 428 13.64 20.21 5.02
N GLY A 429 13.25 20.79 6.14
CA GLY A 429 13.15 22.24 6.19
C GLY A 429 12.79 22.82 7.54
N ASN A 430 12.65 24.14 7.54
CA ASN A 430 12.28 24.91 8.72
C ASN A 430 11.20 25.95 8.36
N PRO A 431 9.91 25.63 8.56
CA PRO A 431 8.84 26.59 8.30
C PRO A 431 8.72 27.68 9.39
N GLN A 432 9.51 27.60 10.47
CA GLN A 432 9.41 28.54 11.59
C GLN A 432 10.08 29.88 11.25
N PRO A 433 9.62 31.00 11.82
CA PRO A 433 10.16 32.33 11.58
C PRO A 433 11.54 32.57 12.24
N ILE A 434 12.14 31.53 12.80
CA ILE A 434 13.45 31.56 13.46
C ILE A 434 14.28 30.37 13.01
N GLU A 435 15.59 30.54 13.03
CA GLU A 435 16.57 29.47 12.76
C GLU A 435 16.39 28.29 13.72
N ARG A 436 16.62 27.07 13.22
CA ARG A 436 16.51 25.82 14.00
C ARG A 436 17.68 24.87 13.73
N GLU A 437 18.08 24.14 14.76
CA GLU A 437 18.93 22.96 14.63
C GLU A 437 18.06 21.75 14.28
N VAL A 438 18.28 21.20 13.09
CA VAL A 438 17.50 20.10 12.51
C VAL A 438 18.37 18.85 12.41
N LEU A 439 17.80 17.71 12.75
CA LEU A 439 18.34 16.38 12.46
C LEU A 439 17.33 15.61 11.63
N PHE A 440 17.78 14.58 10.92
CA PHE A 440 16.86 13.67 10.23
C PHE A 440 17.31 12.22 10.40
N ALA A 441 16.37 11.28 10.34
CA ALA A 441 16.66 9.85 10.40
C ALA A 441 15.95 9.14 9.25
N VAL A 442 16.60 8.11 8.72
CA VAL A 442 16.00 7.22 7.72
C VAL A 442 15.49 5.98 8.44
N ARG A 443 14.20 5.73 8.31
CA ARG A 443 13.53 4.56 8.86
C ARG A 443 13.02 3.70 7.72
N ALA A 444 13.35 2.42 7.79
CA ALA A 444 12.84 1.42 6.85
C ALA A 444 12.40 0.19 7.64
N PRO A 445 11.35 -0.54 7.20
CA PRO A 445 10.93 -1.75 7.87
C PRO A 445 12.05 -2.78 7.88
N SER A 446 12.38 -3.26 9.08
CA SER A 446 13.26 -4.42 9.27
C SER A 446 12.55 -5.67 8.72
N LEU A 447 13.08 -6.26 7.66
CA LEU A 447 12.69 -7.61 7.25
C LEU A 447 13.35 -8.60 8.22
N ALA A 448 12.57 -9.08 9.21
CA ALA A 448 12.93 -10.19 10.08
C ALA A 448 14.28 -10.05 10.83
N GLY A 449 14.69 -8.83 11.19
CA GLY A 449 15.88 -8.61 12.02
C GLY A 449 17.22 -8.95 11.36
N LYS A 450 17.27 -9.05 10.02
CA LYS A 450 18.52 -9.10 9.26
C LYS A 450 18.80 -7.74 8.61
N ASP A 451 20.10 -7.45 8.42
CA ASP A 451 20.59 -6.27 7.70
C ASP A 451 19.82 -6.10 6.39
N PRO A 452 19.54 -4.86 5.99
CA PRO A 452 18.77 -4.61 4.79
C PRO A 452 19.48 -5.24 3.58
N TRP A 453 18.68 -5.78 2.68
CA TRP A 453 19.01 -6.38 1.38
C TRP A 453 19.60 -5.35 0.38
N GLY A 454 20.10 -4.24 0.91
CA GLY A 454 20.51 -3.01 0.25
C GLY A 454 20.75 -1.88 1.25
N HIS A 455 21.34 -0.79 0.79
CA HIS A 455 21.55 0.43 1.57
C HIS A 455 20.73 1.58 0.98
N VAL A 456 20.45 2.58 1.83
CA VAL A 456 19.78 3.80 1.40
C VAL A 456 20.83 4.84 1.05
N GLU A 457 20.68 5.43 -0.11
CA GLU A 457 21.48 6.56 -0.60
C GLU A 457 20.60 7.79 -0.65
N LEU A 458 21.12 8.91 -0.17
CA LEU A 458 20.45 10.21 -0.27
C LEU A 458 21.26 11.13 -1.18
N GLU A 459 20.64 11.63 -2.24
CA GLU A 459 21.17 12.75 -3.01
C GLU A 459 20.89 14.03 -2.24
N VAL A 460 21.94 14.72 -1.80
CA VAL A 460 21.83 15.87 -0.91
C VAL A 460 22.25 17.14 -1.67
N PRO A 461 21.47 18.24 -1.63
CA PRO A 461 21.87 19.50 -2.24
C PRO A 461 23.18 20.02 -1.64
N ASN A 462 24.05 20.61 -2.48
CA ASN A 462 25.40 21.03 -2.10
C ASN A 462 25.46 21.83 -0.79
N GLU A 463 24.54 22.78 -0.59
CA GLU A 463 24.51 23.61 0.62
C GLU A 463 24.27 22.78 1.89
N LEU A 464 23.34 21.83 1.84
CA LEU A 464 23.09 20.93 2.97
C LEU A 464 24.25 19.94 3.14
N ALA A 465 24.85 19.47 2.06
CA ALA A 465 26.01 18.58 2.11
C ALA A 465 27.20 19.26 2.81
N ASP A 466 27.45 20.54 2.53
CA ASP A 466 28.49 21.32 3.19
C ASP A 466 28.20 21.50 4.69
N LYS A 467 26.96 21.85 5.05
CA LYS A 467 26.52 21.93 6.45
C LYS A 467 26.71 20.60 7.20
N LEU A 468 26.39 19.47 6.56
CA LEU A 468 26.57 18.14 7.14
C LEU A 468 28.05 17.77 7.32
N ARG A 469 28.91 18.11 6.35
CA ARG A 469 30.36 17.88 6.46
C ARG A 469 30.98 18.71 7.58
N GLU A 470 30.53 19.94 7.77
CA GLU A 470 30.95 20.82 8.87
C GLU A 470 30.49 20.31 10.24
N ALA A 471 29.29 19.71 10.31
CA ALA A 471 28.71 19.16 11.53
C ALA A 471 29.43 17.90 12.09
N GLN A 472 30.46 17.39 11.40
CA GLN A 472 31.23 16.18 11.77
C GLN A 472 30.34 14.95 12.00
N LEU A 473 29.71 14.49 10.91
CA LEU A 473 28.91 13.26 10.89
C LEU A 473 29.56 12.09 11.63
N ASP A 474 28.74 11.34 12.37
CA ASP A 474 29.13 10.01 12.83
C ASP A 474 29.22 9.08 11.60
N LEU A 475 30.45 8.78 11.21
CA LEU A 475 30.75 7.94 10.04
C LEU A 475 30.25 6.49 10.19
N THR A 476 29.88 6.07 11.41
CA THR A 476 29.21 4.77 11.61
C THR A 476 27.73 4.81 11.27
N VAL A 477 27.15 6.01 11.14
CA VAL A 477 25.74 6.24 10.81
C VAL A 477 25.59 6.61 9.34
N ALA A 478 26.38 7.57 8.85
CA ALA A 478 26.32 8.02 7.46
C ALA A 478 27.66 8.58 6.97
N SER A 479 27.95 8.44 5.67
CA SER A 479 29.15 8.98 5.04
C SER A 479 28.88 9.50 3.64
N PHE A 480 29.65 10.49 3.19
CA PHE A 480 29.57 10.99 1.81
C PHE A 480 30.46 10.19 0.85
N GLU A 481 29.88 9.81 -0.29
CA GLU A 481 30.61 9.47 -1.51
C GLU A 481 30.24 10.50 -2.59
N LYS A 482 31.18 11.42 -2.87
CA LYS A 482 30.92 12.62 -3.69
C LYS A 482 29.74 13.43 -3.12
N ASP A 483 28.62 13.48 -3.85
CA ASP A 483 27.42 14.26 -3.54
C ASP A 483 26.28 13.39 -2.99
N THR A 484 26.54 12.09 -2.80
CA THR A 484 25.61 11.12 -2.23
C THR A 484 25.96 10.83 -0.79
N LEU A 485 24.97 10.90 0.10
CA LEU A 485 25.09 10.49 1.50
C LEU A 485 24.61 9.04 1.64
N LEU A 486 25.53 8.13 1.92
CA LEU A 486 25.23 6.73 2.20
C LEU A 486 24.80 6.57 3.66
N ILE A 487 23.72 5.83 3.88
CA ILE A 487 23.17 5.53 5.21
C ILE A 487 23.61 4.13 5.64
N HIS A 488 24.50 4.07 6.63
CA HIS A 488 25.02 2.82 7.19
C HIS A 488 24.15 2.28 8.34
N LYS A 489 23.41 3.16 9.01
CA LYS A 489 22.58 2.78 10.15
C LYS A 489 21.23 3.51 10.13
N LEU A 490 20.17 2.72 9.97
CA LEU A 490 18.78 3.19 10.04
C LEU A 490 18.40 3.60 11.47
N ASP A 491 17.29 4.32 11.60
CA ASP A 491 16.68 4.77 12.86
C ASP A 491 17.62 5.60 13.77
N THR A 492 18.70 6.15 13.19
CA THR A 492 19.69 6.94 13.92
C THR A 492 19.74 8.36 13.33
N PRO A 493 19.54 9.42 14.14
CA PRO A 493 19.55 10.79 13.65
C PRO A 493 20.91 11.23 13.08
N ILE A 494 20.86 11.97 11.97
CA ILE A 494 21.96 12.55 11.21
C ILE A 494 21.89 14.08 11.37
N GLY A 495 23.04 14.71 11.66
CA GLY A 495 23.14 16.14 12.00
C GLY A 495 23.63 16.35 13.45
N PRO A 496 23.28 17.47 14.12
CA PRO A 496 22.38 18.53 13.66
C PRO A 496 23.02 19.47 12.64
N VAL A 497 22.18 20.08 11.82
CA VAL A 497 22.52 21.19 10.93
C VAL A 497 21.61 22.38 11.19
N THR A 498 22.17 23.57 11.05
CA THR A 498 21.41 24.82 11.18
C THR A 498 20.63 25.10 9.90
N VAL A 499 19.32 25.27 10.02
CA VAL A 499 18.41 25.56 8.89
C VAL A 499 17.72 26.90 9.13
N ASP A 500 17.88 27.82 8.18
CA ASP A 500 17.33 29.17 8.28
C ASP A 500 15.80 29.15 8.22
N SER A 501 15.18 30.23 8.70
CA SER A 501 13.73 30.44 8.60
C SER A 501 13.26 30.39 7.14
N GLY A 502 12.28 29.52 6.85
CA GLY A 502 11.71 29.35 5.51
C GLY A 502 12.61 28.61 4.52
N GLN A 503 13.71 28.00 4.99
CA GLN A 503 14.62 27.24 4.14
C GLN A 503 14.21 25.77 4.04
N TYR A 504 14.33 25.21 2.83
CA TYR A 504 13.99 23.83 2.50
C TYR A 504 15.09 23.19 1.65
N TYR A 505 15.33 21.90 1.87
CA TYR A 505 16.29 21.08 1.14
C TYR A 505 15.60 19.80 0.69
N THR A 506 15.59 19.57 -0.62
CA THR A 506 15.05 18.34 -1.22
C THR A 506 16.13 17.28 -1.29
N LEU A 507 15.84 16.13 -0.70
CA LEU A 507 16.65 14.91 -0.73
C LEU A 507 16.10 13.98 -1.80
N GLY A 508 16.94 13.54 -2.74
CA GLY A 508 16.63 12.38 -3.56
C GLY A 508 16.86 11.11 -2.75
N VAL A 509 15.89 10.20 -2.71
CA VAL A 509 15.97 8.94 -1.98
C VAL A 509 16.16 7.82 -2.98
N ARG A 510 17.25 7.06 -2.80
CA ARG A 510 17.57 5.87 -3.59
C ARG A 510 17.78 4.68 -2.68
N ILE A 511 17.42 3.50 -3.18
CA ILE A 511 17.73 2.23 -2.55
C ILE A 511 18.63 1.46 -3.50
N THR A 512 19.82 1.11 -3.03
CA THR A 512 20.77 0.30 -3.78
C THR A 512 20.83 -1.08 -3.14
N ALA A 513 20.51 -2.12 -3.90
CA ALA A 513 20.59 -3.50 -3.42
C ALA A 513 22.05 -3.94 -3.24
N ASP A 514 22.39 -4.51 -2.08
CA ASP A 514 23.75 -4.94 -1.74
C ASP A 514 24.04 -6.36 -2.23
N THR A 515 23.03 -7.23 -2.26
CA THR A 515 22.93 -8.53 -2.97
C THR A 515 21.57 -9.17 -2.66
N GLU A 516 21.07 -10.05 -3.55
CA GLU A 516 19.80 -10.79 -3.38
C GLU A 516 18.63 -9.94 -2.87
N ALA A 517 18.41 -8.77 -3.50
CA ALA A 517 17.17 -8.02 -3.26
C ALA A 517 15.95 -8.90 -3.57
N PRO A 518 14.83 -8.73 -2.85
CA PRO A 518 13.58 -9.38 -3.22
C PRO A 518 13.29 -9.04 -4.68
N LEU A 519 13.03 -10.07 -5.49
CA LEU A 519 12.83 -9.92 -6.93
C LEU A 519 11.69 -8.92 -7.25
N PHE A 520 10.79 -8.63 -6.29
CA PHE A 520 9.70 -7.68 -6.39
C PHE A 520 9.06 -7.39 -5.02
N GLY A 521 8.39 -6.24 -4.86
CA GLY A 521 7.70 -5.85 -3.62
C GLY A 521 7.44 -4.34 -3.49
N LEU A 522 6.64 -3.95 -2.50
CA LEU A 522 6.48 -2.55 -2.07
C LEU A 522 7.37 -2.29 -0.85
N PHE A 523 8.20 -1.27 -0.94
CA PHE A 523 9.14 -0.86 0.09
C PHE A 523 8.79 0.54 0.55
N LEU A 524 8.68 0.73 1.86
CA LEU A 524 8.32 2.02 2.44
C LEU A 524 9.52 2.53 3.22
N ILE A 525 9.99 3.74 2.91
CA ILE A 525 11.01 4.44 3.68
C ILE A 525 10.37 5.69 4.26
N ASP A 526 10.56 5.90 5.54
CA ASP A 526 10.16 7.12 6.23
C ASP A 526 11.41 7.96 6.50
N ILE A 527 11.39 9.20 6.02
CA ILE A 527 12.38 10.22 6.37
C ILE A 527 11.78 11.04 7.50
N GLU A 528 12.29 10.85 8.71
CA GLU A 528 11.84 11.54 9.92
C GLU A 528 12.70 12.78 10.16
N GLN A 529 12.09 13.90 10.55
CA GLN A 529 12.81 15.10 10.96
C GLN A 529 12.62 15.40 12.44
N TYR A 530 13.73 15.72 13.09
CA TYR A 530 13.80 16.11 14.47
C TYR A 530 14.29 17.55 14.58
N GLU A 531 13.76 18.28 15.55
CA GLU A 531 14.32 19.55 16.00
C GLU A 531 15.05 19.37 17.32
N ARG A 532 16.23 19.98 17.46
CA ARG A 532 16.92 20.04 18.75
C ARG A 532 16.32 21.15 19.60
N ARG A 533 15.68 20.78 20.71
CA ARG A 533 15.07 21.69 21.69
C ARG A 533 15.55 21.30 23.09
N ASP A 534 16.15 22.24 23.81
CA ASP A 534 16.66 22.02 25.18
C ASP A 534 17.52 20.74 25.32
N GLN A 535 18.45 20.56 24.39
CA GLN A 535 19.33 19.38 24.27
C GLN A 535 18.63 18.03 24.01
N LYS A 536 17.34 18.03 23.67
CA LYS A 536 16.59 16.85 23.26
C LYS A 536 16.22 16.93 21.78
N ASN A 537 16.21 15.78 21.12
CA ASN A 537 15.72 15.66 19.76
C ASN A 537 14.21 15.40 19.84
N VAL A 538 13.41 16.31 19.29
CA VAL A 538 11.95 16.23 19.27
C VAL A 538 11.52 15.93 17.84
N LEU A 539 10.82 14.82 17.63
CA LEU A 539 10.24 14.48 16.32
C LEU A 539 9.17 15.52 15.98
N VAL A 540 9.29 16.16 14.82
CA VAL A 540 8.37 17.21 14.37
C VAL A 540 7.56 16.81 13.15
N GLY A 541 7.99 15.77 12.44
CA GLY A 541 7.28 15.22 11.29
C GLY A 541 8.15 14.29 10.47
N GLY A 542 7.66 13.96 9.29
CA GLY A 542 8.38 13.14 8.34
C GLY A 542 7.57 12.94 7.08
N GLN A 543 8.18 12.21 6.17
CA GLN A 543 7.63 11.93 4.85
C GLN A 543 7.87 10.47 4.51
N ARG A 544 6.85 9.82 3.95
CA ARG A 544 6.96 8.47 3.44
C ARG A 544 7.25 8.48 1.94
N VAL A 545 8.24 7.70 1.56
CA VAL A 545 8.56 7.34 0.19
C VAL A 545 8.26 5.86 -0.02
N ALA A 546 7.52 5.54 -1.07
CA ALA A 546 7.21 4.18 -1.45
C ALA A 546 7.97 3.81 -2.73
N PHE A 547 8.73 2.72 -2.70
CA PHE A 547 9.40 2.15 -3.85
C PHE A 547 8.73 0.82 -4.20
N LYS A 548 8.26 0.67 -5.43
CA LYS A 548 7.75 -0.60 -5.93
C LYS A 548 8.82 -1.23 -6.81
N VAL A 549 9.35 -2.38 -6.40
CA VAL A 549 10.20 -3.21 -7.26
C VAL A 549 9.28 -4.17 -8.01
N LEU A 550 9.31 -4.08 -9.34
CA LEU A 550 8.58 -4.97 -10.23
C LEU A 550 9.39 -6.26 -10.45
N PRO A 551 8.74 -7.40 -10.76
CA PRO A 551 9.43 -8.66 -11.02
C PRO A 551 10.47 -8.54 -12.13
N PRO A 552 11.56 -9.34 -12.07
CA PRO A 552 12.59 -9.34 -13.10
C PRO A 552 12.02 -9.84 -14.41
N LYS A 553 12.52 -9.30 -15.52
CA LYS A 553 12.25 -9.76 -16.89
C LYS A 553 12.40 -11.28 -17.00
N GLN A 554 11.46 -11.92 -17.69
CA GLN A 554 11.49 -13.35 -17.92
C GLN A 554 11.92 -13.67 -19.36
N GLY A 555 13.21 -13.44 -19.65
CA GLY A 555 13.92 -13.89 -20.86
C GLY A 555 14.87 -12.87 -21.51
N ASP A 556 15.39 -13.20 -22.71
CA ASP A 556 16.59 -12.61 -23.32
C ASP A 556 16.32 -11.47 -24.33
N LYS A 557 15.06 -11.07 -24.54
CA LYS A 557 14.73 -10.04 -25.56
C LYS A 557 15.13 -8.64 -25.07
N GLN A 558 16.04 -7.99 -25.79
CA GLN A 558 16.43 -6.60 -25.52
C GLN A 558 15.32 -5.62 -25.91
N VAL A 559 15.17 -4.55 -25.12
CA VAL A 559 14.24 -3.46 -25.44
C VAL A 559 14.76 -2.74 -26.69
N PRO A 560 13.89 -2.43 -27.67
CA PRO A 560 14.27 -1.72 -28.87
C PRO A 560 14.52 -0.23 -28.60
N LEU A 561 15.63 0.09 -27.92
CA LEU A 561 16.04 1.46 -27.64
C LEU A 561 16.33 2.23 -28.93
N GLY A 562 16.20 3.55 -28.87
CA GLY A 562 16.40 4.45 -30.01
C GLY A 562 15.08 4.93 -30.61
N ARG A 563 15.19 5.67 -31.71
CA ARG A 563 14.05 6.28 -32.40
C ARG A 563 13.65 5.46 -33.63
N TRP A 564 12.35 5.23 -33.74
CA TRP A 564 11.68 4.36 -34.68
C TRP A 564 10.54 5.11 -35.37
N TRP A 565 10.40 4.92 -36.68
CA TRP A 565 9.37 5.56 -37.51
C TRP A 565 8.50 4.51 -38.16
N HIS A 566 7.18 4.70 -38.09
CA HIS A 566 6.20 3.78 -38.65
C HIS A 566 6.26 3.75 -40.19
N SER A 567 6.28 2.54 -40.75
CA SER A 567 6.34 2.21 -42.17
C SER A 567 5.02 1.59 -42.64
N HIS A 568 4.02 2.43 -42.97
CA HIS A 568 2.72 1.98 -43.48
C HIS A 568 2.82 1.02 -44.66
N GLU A 569 3.81 1.22 -45.54
CA GLU A 569 4.02 0.39 -46.73
C GLU A 569 4.48 -1.04 -46.41
N GLU A 570 4.99 -1.27 -45.20
CA GLU A 570 5.57 -2.54 -44.76
C GLU A 570 4.70 -3.26 -43.73
N ASP A 571 3.62 -2.63 -43.27
CA ASP A 571 2.67 -3.21 -42.32
C ASP A 571 2.10 -4.55 -42.81
N ARG A 572 1.83 -5.43 -41.85
CA ARG A 572 1.12 -6.70 -42.06
C ARG A 572 -0.25 -6.64 -41.39
N THR A 573 -1.09 -7.64 -41.65
CA THR A 573 -2.52 -7.64 -41.28
C THR A 573 -2.78 -7.40 -39.79
N ASP A 574 -1.84 -7.77 -38.92
CA ASP A 574 -1.92 -7.64 -37.46
C ASP A 574 -0.68 -7.01 -36.80
N MET A 575 0.26 -6.47 -37.60
CA MET A 575 1.54 -5.95 -37.12
C MET A 575 1.92 -4.65 -37.83
N GLN A 576 2.34 -3.67 -37.04
CA GLN A 576 2.91 -2.42 -37.50
C GLN A 576 4.43 -2.54 -37.61
N MET A 577 4.99 -2.07 -38.72
CA MET A 577 6.43 -2.10 -38.99
C MET A 577 7.06 -0.74 -38.77
N PHE A 578 8.23 -0.72 -38.13
CA PHE A 578 8.99 0.48 -37.87
C PHE A 578 10.42 0.34 -38.38
N ARG A 579 11.00 1.46 -38.78
CA ARG A 579 12.40 1.58 -39.22
C ARG A 579 13.14 2.60 -38.36
N PRO A 580 14.45 2.43 -38.14
CA PRO A 580 15.23 3.35 -37.32
C PRO A 580 15.30 4.75 -37.95
N GLU A 581 15.64 5.74 -37.13
CA GLU A 581 16.01 7.08 -37.58
C GLU A 581 17.06 7.03 -38.71
N GLY A 582 16.81 7.77 -39.80
CA GLY A 582 17.70 7.82 -40.98
C GLY A 582 17.36 6.86 -42.12
N TYR A 583 16.34 6.00 -41.97
CA TYR A 583 15.84 5.17 -43.07
C TYR A 583 15.17 6.03 -44.17
N GLU A 584 15.50 5.77 -45.44
CA GLU A 584 14.89 6.46 -46.58
C GLU A 584 13.51 5.90 -46.88
N PHE A 585 12.49 6.61 -46.42
CA PHE A 585 11.10 6.24 -46.65
C PHE A 585 10.59 6.64 -48.04
N PRO A 586 9.75 5.82 -48.69
CA PRO A 586 8.97 6.27 -49.84
C PRO A 586 7.99 7.37 -49.43
N VAL A 587 7.57 8.18 -50.41
CA VAL A 587 6.62 9.28 -50.22
C VAL A 587 5.32 8.73 -49.63
N SER A 588 4.98 9.18 -48.43
CA SER A 588 3.80 8.75 -47.67
C SER A 588 3.23 9.93 -46.89
N HIS A 589 1.92 9.95 -46.66
CA HIS A 589 1.26 10.98 -45.86
C HIS A 589 1.10 10.50 -44.42
N GLY A 590 1.62 11.27 -43.45
CA GLY A 590 1.35 11.07 -42.03
C GLY A 590 2.07 9.87 -41.40
N ARG A 591 3.35 10.04 -41.05
CA ARG A 591 4.09 9.07 -40.23
C ARG A 591 4.03 9.47 -38.77
N TRP A 592 3.95 8.47 -37.91
CA TRP A 592 4.19 8.64 -36.49
C TRP A 592 5.46 7.88 -36.10
N GLY A 593 6.04 8.26 -34.97
CA GLY A 593 7.28 7.68 -34.48
C GLY A 593 7.24 7.42 -32.99
N LEU A 594 8.21 6.63 -32.53
CA LEU A 594 8.42 6.27 -31.14
C LEU A 594 9.92 6.32 -30.85
N GLU A 595 10.32 6.96 -29.77
CA GLU A 595 11.69 6.92 -29.25
C GLU A 595 11.69 6.39 -27.83
N LEU A 596 12.53 5.40 -27.57
CA LEU A 596 12.71 4.78 -26.26
C LEU A 596 14.15 5.01 -25.78
N LEU A 597 14.31 5.72 -24.68
CA LEU A 597 15.64 6.05 -24.12
C LEU A 597 16.02 5.12 -22.96
N PRO A 598 17.34 4.92 -22.69
CA PRO A 598 17.80 4.05 -21.60
C PRO A 598 17.35 4.49 -20.20
N ASP A 599 16.94 5.74 -20.03
CA ASP A 599 16.47 6.33 -18.77
C ASP A 599 14.95 6.21 -18.58
N HIS A 600 14.29 5.33 -19.35
CA HIS A 600 12.84 5.09 -19.36
C HIS A 600 12.00 6.22 -19.95
N THR A 601 12.61 7.26 -20.53
CA THR A 601 11.86 8.27 -21.28
C THR A 601 11.34 7.67 -22.58
N ALA A 602 10.06 7.89 -22.88
CA ALA A 602 9.46 7.60 -24.17
C ALA A 602 9.07 8.91 -24.86
N VAL A 603 9.19 8.95 -26.19
CA VAL A 603 8.66 10.07 -26.98
C VAL A 603 7.82 9.50 -28.11
N VAL A 604 6.55 9.87 -28.15
CA VAL A 604 5.65 9.56 -29.27
C VAL A 604 5.56 10.78 -30.17
N PHE A 605 5.83 10.57 -31.44
CA PHE A 605 5.81 11.56 -32.49
C PHE A 605 4.51 11.38 -33.28
N ASP A 606 3.44 12.05 -32.89
CA ASP A 606 2.11 11.90 -33.51
C ASP A 606 1.92 12.86 -34.70
N ILE A 607 0.91 12.61 -35.52
CA ILE A 607 0.58 13.49 -36.65
C ILE A 607 -0.26 14.67 -36.13
N GLY A 608 0.34 15.87 -36.13
CA GLY A 608 -0.31 17.11 -35.70
C GLY A 608 -1.27 17.68 -36.76
N ALA A 609 -2.13 18.61 -36.34
CA ALA A 609 -3.24 19.16 -37.14
C ALA A 609 -2.83 19.94 -38.42
N THR A 610 -1.52 20.11 -38.70
CA THR A 610 -0.98 20.87 -39.84
C THR A 610 0.10 20.10 -40.62
N ASP A 611 0.01 18.76 -40.67
CA ASP A 611 1.04 17.87 -41.25
C ASP A 611 2.42 17.98 -40.57
N GLY A 612 2.47 18.58 -39.38
CA GLY A 612 3.63 18.58 -38.48
C GLY A 612 3.65 17.37 -37.57
N VAL A 613 4.77 17.15 -36.88
CA VAL A 613 4.91 16.08 -35.88
C VAL A 613 4.71 16.67 -34.49
N ASP A 614 3.68 16.21 -33.79
CA ASP A 614 3.44 16.57 -32.38
C ASP A 614 4.26 15.65 -31.49
N ARG A 615 5.18 16.24 -30.74
CA ARG A 615 6.00 15.53 -29.77
C ARG A 615 5.21 15.35 -28.47
N VAL A 616 5.02 14.10 -28.06
CA VAL A 616 4.42 13.72 -26.78
C VAL A 616 5.47 13.01 -25.96
N ASP A 617 5.94 13.67 -24.91
CA ASP A 617 6.83 13.04 -23.96
C ASP A 617 6.02 12.11 -23.04
N GLY A 618 6.62 10.97 -22.72
CA GLY A 618 6.05 9.93 -21.89
C GLY A 618 7.14 9.09 -21.26
N TYR A 619 6.79 7.92 -20.77
CA TYR A 619 7.73 6.96 -20.21
C TYR A 619 7.39 5.55 -20.68
N TRP A 620 8.39 4.68 -20.68
CA TRP A 620 8.22 3.28 -21.04
C TRP A 620 8.80 2.32 -20.00
N TRP A 621 8.15 1.19 -19.87
CA TRP A 621 8.65 0.06 -19.08
C TRP A 621 8.21 -1.26 -19.70
N THR A 622 8.72 -2.35 -19.16
CA THR A 622 8.36 -3.71 -19.57
C THR A 622 7.97 -4.50 -18.33
N ASP A 623 6.79 -5.09 -18.33
CA ASP A 623 6.37 -6.09 -17.34
C ASP A 623 6.62 -7.53 -17.83
N HIS A 624 6.85 -7.71 -19.13
CA HIS A 624 7.12 -8.98 -19.80
C HIS A 624 8.04 -8.76 -21.02
N ASP A 625 8.67 -9.83 -21.50
CA ASP A 625 9.68 -9.86 -22.56
C ASP A 625 9.24 -9.34 -23.93
N ASP A 626 7.96 -9.45 -24.22
CA ASP A 626 7.35 -9.05 -25.47
C ASP A 626 6.43 -7.85 -25.28
N ARG A 627 6.47 -7.14 -24.14
CA ARG A 627 5.57 -6.04 -23.83
C ARG A 627 6.31 -4.79 -23.40
N VAL A 628 6.16 -3.73 -24.19
CA VAL A 628 6.58 -2.37 -23.82
C VAL A 628 5.32 -1.56 -23.54
N LEU A 629 5.14 -1.12 -22.30
CA LEU A 629 4.07 -0.23 -21.90
C LEU A 629 4.53 1.21 -22.14
N ILE A 630 3.68 2.01 -22.79
CA ILE A 630 3.93 3.43 -23.05
C ILE A 630 2.88 4.23 -22.28
N GLY A 631 3.35 4.99 -21.29
CA GLY A 631 2.56 5.98 -20.56
C GLY A 631 2.76 7.36 -21.17
N LEU A 632 1.70 8.01 -21.66
CA LEU A 632 1.80 9.31 -22.35
C LEU A 632 1.37 10.51 -21.52
N GLY A 633 0.83 10.31 -20.31
CA GLY A 633 0.33 11.42 -19.49
C GLY A 633 -0.97 12.06 -20.01
N ASP A 634 -1.23 12.02 -21.32
CA ASP A 634 -2.37 12.67 -21.98
C ASP A 634 -3.64 11.78 -21.99
N PRO A 635 -4.72 12.16 -21.27
CA PRO A 635 -5.95 11.39 -21.22
C PRO A 635 -6.73 11.34 -22.55
N GLU A 636 -6.49 12.26 -23.49
CA GLU A 636 -7.13 12.21 -24.81
C GLU A 636 -6.47 11.17 -25.73
N ARG A 637 -5.14 10.98 -25.59
CA ARG A 637 -4.36 10.00 -26.39
C ARG A 637 -4.41 8.60 -25.78
N GLY A 638 -4.38 8.51 -24.45
CA GLY A 638 -4.45 7.27 -23.68
C GLY A 638 -3.19 6.40 -23.75
N ASP A 639 -2.91 5.68 -22.67
CA ASP A 639 -1.77 4.77 -22.57
C ASP A 639 -2.00 3.50 -23.41
N PHE A 640 -0.91 2.88 -23.88
CA PHE A 640 -0.99 1.70 -24.74
C PHE A 640 0.17 0.73 -24.51
N VAL A 641 -0.08 -0.53 -24.82
CA VAL A 641 0.91 -1.61 -24.82
C VAL A 641 1.36 -1.87 -26.25
N LEU A 642 2.68 -1.98 -26.41
CA LEU A 642 3.33 -2.42 -27.64
C LEU A 642 3.82 -3.84 -27.41
N HIS A 643 3.23 -4.79 -28.12
CA HIS A 643 3.72 -6.15 -28.13
C HIS A 643 4.86 -6.29 -29.14
N VAL A 644 6.08 -6.46 -28.65
CA VAL A 644 7.30 -6.61 -29.45
C VAL A 644 7.36 -8.03 -30.00
N HIS A 645 7.06 -8.15 -31.30
CA HIS A 645 7.16 -9.44 -31.98
C HIS A 645 8.62 -9.78 -32.28
N ALA A 646 9.31 -8.87 -32.97
CA ALA A 646 10.73 -8.94 -33.29
C ALA A 646 11.34 -7.53 -33.39
N ALA A 647 12.61 -7.41 -33.00
CA ALA A 647 13.41 -6.19 -33.07
C ALA A 647 14.86 -6.53 -33.41
N ASP A 648 15.44 -5.83 -34.38
CA ASP A 648 16.85 -5.87 -34.75
C ASP A 648 17.32 -4.45 -35.14
N GLU A 649 18.58 -4.29 -35.55
CA GLU A 649 19.14 -2.96 -35.90
C GLU A 649 18.44 -2.30 -37.12
N GLU A 650 17.71 -3.07 -37.94
CA GLU A 650 17.12 -2.59 -39.19
C GLU A 650 15.60 -2.42 -39.12
N SER A 651 14.92 -3.11 -38.20
CA SER A 651 13.46 -3.13 -38.13
C SER A 651 12.91 -3.46 -36.75
N LEU A 652 11.73 -2.92 -36.48
CA LEU A 652 10.94 -3.20 -35.30
C LEU A 652 9.50 -3.53 -35.69
N SER A 653 9.01 -4.68 -35.22
CA SER A 653 7.64 -5.15 -35.49
C SER A 653 6.82 -5.19 -34.21
N LEU A 654 5.72 -4.42 -34.19
CA LEU A 654 4.90 -4.20 -33.01
C LEU A 654 3.43 -4.52 -33.27
N ARG A 655 2.75 -5.01 -32.25
CA ARG A 655 1.28 -5.01 -32.20
C ARG A 655 0.81 -4.06 -31.09
N ARG A 656 0.06 -3.02 -31.45
CA ARG A 656 -0.43 -2.00 -30.51
C ARG A 656 -1.80 -2.39 -29.95
N THR A 657 -1.92 -2.41 -28.62
CA THR A 657 -3.18 -2.63 -27.91
C THR A 657 -3.41 -1.48 -26.93
N ARG A 658 -4.62 -0.90 -26.89
CA ARG A 658 -4.96 0.15 -25.92
C ARG A 658 -5.11 -0.47 -24.54
N ILE A 659 -4.60 0.17 -23.49
CA ILE A 659 -4.81 -0.31 -22.12
C ILE A 659 -6.29 -0.08 -21.75
N VAL A 660 -6.99 -1.15 -21.38
CA VAL A 660 -8.32 -1.09 -20.78
C VAL A 660 -8.14 -1.48 -19.31
N LEU A 661 -8.40 -0.54 -18.40
CA LEU A 661 -8.14 -0.64 -16.95
C LEU A 661 -9.06 -1.65 -16.21
N GLU A 662 -9.53 -2.71 -16.88
CA GLU A 662 -10.33 -3.79 -16.29
C GLU A 662 -9.55 -5.10 -16.10
N GLU A 663 -8.30 -5.20 -16.59
CA GLU A 663 -7.34 -6.27 -16.28
C GLU A 663 -6.38 -5.84 -15.17
#